data_AF-A0A3A8FZT9-F1
#
_entry.id   AF-A0A3A8FZT9-F1
#
_cell.length_a   1.000
_cell.length_b   1.000
_cell.length_c   1.000
_cell.angle_alpha   90.00
_cell.angle_beta   90.00
_cell.angle_gamma   90.00
#
_symmetry.space_group_name_H-M   'P 1'
#
loop_
_entity.id
_entity.type
_entity.pdbx_description
1 polymer ?
#
loop_
_entity_poly.entity_id
_entity_poly.type
_entity_poly.pdbx_seq_one_letter_code
_entity_poly.pdbx_strand_id
1 'polypeptide(L)'
;MDVHRRLLSTHPEYIKARESIETLALAFQRGQRKKERQGVVHIPVVVHVVWNTAQQNISDAQIQSQVDVLNLDFRQQNPDISQVPAAFQGLVADAEVEFFLASRSPDGSPTQGITRNQTNTTSFQSDDRVKSQATGGADPWPADRYLNIWVCQLGGGLLGYAQFPGGPAATDGVVITHSAFGTTGTAAAPFNLGRTATHEIGHWFNLFHIWGDDGTGCGGSDEVPDTPNQAGPNTGVPNFPHLSCNNGPNGDMFMNYMDYVDDSSMVMFSLGQVDRVDACLNGPRQSFVTESAPRITPAGPIVSWGADRLDIFALGMDSALYHKAWDGNAWWPSLMDYEPLGGRCKSPPEVASWGPDRLDVFVLGMESALFHKAWDGHAWWPSPTDWEPLGGLCASPPRACSWGPDRLDVFVLGMESALFHKAWDGHAWRPSPTDWEPLGGLCASPPSVVSWGPNRIDVFVLGMDSGLYHKAWDGTAWWPSPTDWEPLGGLCASPPSVVSWGPDRIDVFVLGMDSALYHKAWDGHAWWPSPTDWEPLGGLCASPPKAVSWGPGRIDVFVLGMDSGLYHKAWDGHAWWPSPTDWEPLGGLCASPPKAVSWGPDRIDVFVLGMDSGLYHKAWDGHAWWPSVTGWEPLGGTLSTLREGVMVAPLPLPQAARDIQPTSTGFHGRA
;
A
#
# COMPACT_ATOMS: atom_id res chain seq x y z
N MET A 1 17.37 -26.88 13.00
CA MET A 1 17.47 -25.43 13.30
C MET A 1 18.87 -24.81 13.11
N ASP A 2 19.69 -25.27 12.16
CA ASP A 2 21.07 -24.77 12.04
C ASP A 2 21.17 -23.35 11.48
N VAL A 3 20.30 -22.99 10.53
CA VAL A 3 20.24 -21.61 9.99
C VAL A 3 19.89 -20.62 11.10
N HIS A 4 18.89 -20.94 11.93
CA HIS A 4 18.50 -20.10 13.06
C HIS A 4 19.65 -19.87 14.05
N ARG A 5 20.35 -20.94 14.47
CA ARG A 5 21.52 -20.85 15.37
C ARG A 5 22.69 -20.09 14.73
N ARG A 6 22.93 -20.29 13.43
CA ARG A 6 23.94 -19.51 12.69
C ARG A 6 23.58 -18.03 12.72
N LEU A 7 22.36 -17.65 12.37
CA LEU A 7 21.94 -16.24 12.36
C LEU A 7 22.03 -15.61 13.75
N LEU A 8 21.59 -16.31 14.81
CA LEU A 8 21.74 -15.82 16.19
C LEU A 8 23.20 -15.52 16.58
N SER A 9 24.16 -16.30 16.07
CA SER A 9 25.59 -16.11 16.39
C SER A 9 26.31 -15.14 15.47
N THR A 10 25.74 -14.80 14.31
CA THR A 10 26.42 -14.00 13.28
C THR A 10 25.76 -12.65 12.97
N HIS A 11 24.49 -12.46 13.33
CA HIS A 11 23.68 -11.28 13.00
C HIS A 11 23.03 -10.70 14.27
N PRO A 12 23.64 -9.72 14.96
CA PRO A 12 23.10 -9.15 16.20
C PRO A 12 21.70 -8.51 16.05
N GLU A 13 21.40 -7.97 14.87
CA GLU A 13 20.09 -7.43 14.52
C GLU A 13 19.02 -8.53 14.44
N TYR A 14 19.40 -9.75 14.05
CA TYR A 14 18.50 -10.90 14.05
C TYR A 14 18.02 -11.21 15.46
N ILE A 15 18.90 -11.19 16.47
CA ILE A 15 18.53 -11.42 17.87
C ILE A 15 17.43 -10.45 18.32
N LYS A 16 17.60 -9.15 18.06
CA LYS A 16 16.61 -8.11 18.41
C LYS A 16 15.29 -8.30 17.66
N ALA A 17 15.37 -8.67 16.38
CA ALA A 17 14.18 -8.97 15.59
C ALA A 17 13.44 -10.17 16.17
N ARG A 18 14.15 -11.25 16.54
CA ARG A 18 13.58 -12.44 17.18
C ARG A 18 12.90 -12.12 18.50
N GLU A 19 13.51 -11.31 19.36
CA GLU A 19 12.88 -10.86 20.61
C GLU A 19 11.55 -10.12 20.36
N SER A 20 11.53 -9.24 19.36
CA SER A 20 10.33 -8.47 18.98
C SER A 20 9.24 -9.38 18.42
N ILE A 21 9.62 -10.33 17.55
CA ILE A 21 8.72 -11.29 16.92
C ILE A 21 8.09 -12.23 17.96
N GLU A 22 8.89 -12.77 18.88
CA GLU A 22 8.38 -13.63 19.95
C GLU A 22 7.49 -12.88 20.94
N THR A 23 7.82 -11.62 21.24
CA THR A 23 6.96 -10.77 22.07
C THR A 23 5.58 -10.57 21.43
N LEU A 24 5.53 -10.37 20.11
CA LEU A 24 4.27 -10.25 19.37
C LEU A 24 3.50 -11.57 19.33
N ALA A 25 4.17 -12.69 19.06
CA ALA A 25 3.57 -14.02 19.05
C ALA A 25 2.93 -14.37 20.41
N LEU A 26 3.63 -14.10 21.52
CA LEU A 26 3.10 -14.29 22.86
C LEU A 26 1.86 -13.41 23.15
N ALA A 27 1.80 -12.20 22.60
CA ALA A 27 0.64 -11.33 22.77
C ALA A 27 -0.61 -11.87 22.05
N PHE A 28 -0.44 -12.52 20.89
CA PHE A 28 -1.52 -13.20 20.16
C PHE A 28 -2.05 -14.39 20.93
N GLN A 29 -1.16 -15.29 21.37
CA GLN A 29 -1.51 -16.50 22.11
C GLN A 29 -2.20 -16.20 23.45
N ARG A 30 -1.91 -15.04 24.06
CA ARG A 30 -2.57 -14.56 25.28
C ARG A 30 -3.88 -13.81 25.02
N GLY A 31 -4.30 -13.67 23.76
CA GLY A 31 -5.47 -12.89 23.36
C GLY A 31 -5.36 -11.37 23.62
N GLN A 32 -4.15 -10.86 23.84
CA GLN A 32 -3.87 -9.44 24.07
C GLN A 32 -3.80 -8.64 22.76
N ARG A 33 -3.48 -9.34 21.67
CA ARG A 33 -3.59 -8.86 20.28
C ARG A 33 -4.54 -9.80 19.55
N LYS A 34 -5.16 -9.30 18.48
CA LYS A 34 -6.07 -10.06 17.63
C LYS A 34 -5.59 -10.00 16.19
N LYS A 35 -5.93 -11.03 15.43
CA LYS A 35 -5.82 -11.06 13.98
C LYS A 35 -6.39 -9.77 13.37
N GLU A 36 -5.57 -9.07 12.58
CA GLU A 36 -5.98 -7.80 11.94
C GLU A 36 -6.46 -8.02 10.50
N ARG A 37 -6.00 -9.09 9.84
CA ARG A 37 -6.37 -9.41 8.46
C ARG A 37 -7.85 -9.76 8.30
N GLN A 38 -8.44 -9.34 7.18
CA GLN A 38 -9.80 -9.68 6.78
C GLN A 38 -9.73 -10.72 5.65
N GLY A 39 -10.02 -11.97 5.96
CA GLY A 39 -10.02 -13.07 4.98
C GLY A 39 -8.65 -13.71 4.71
N VAL A 40 -8.58 -14.40 3.58
CA VAL A 40 -7.43 -15.23 3.15
C VAL A 40 -6.31 -14.35 2.62
N VAL A 41 -5.06 -14.66 3.03
CA VAL A 41 -3.85 -14.01 2.51
C VAL A 41 -3.35 -14.78 1.31
N HIS A 42 -3.20 -14.13 0.16
CA HIS A 42 -2.59 -14.76 -1.01
C HIS A 42 -1.12 -14.37 -1.12
N ILE A 43 -0.23 -15.36 -1.04
CA ILE A 43 1.21 -15.17 -1.06
C ILE A 43 1.76 -15.51 -2.45
N PRO A 44 2.32 -14.54 -3.18
CA PRO A 44 3.03 -14.81 -4.43
C PRO A 44 4.32 -15.59 -4.15
N VAL A 45 4.51 -16.67 -4.89
CA VAL A 45 5.64 -17.58 -4.76
C VAL A 45 6.53 -17.49 -6.00
N VAL A 46 7.84 -17.45 -5.79
CA VAL A 46 8.81 -17.74 -6.85
C VAL A 46 9.55 -19.03 -6.55
N VAL A 47 9.64 -19.90 -7.54
CA VAL A 47 10.38 -21.17 -7.45
C VAL A 47 11.65 -21.10 -8.28
N HIS A 48 12.79 -21.09 -7.60
CA HIS A 48 14.12 -21.14 -8.19
C HIS A 48 14.58 -22.59 -8.32
N VAL A 49 14.41 -23.17 -9.50
CA VAL A 49 14.92 -24.52 -9.83
C VAL A 49 16.41 -24.42 -10.13
N VAL A 50 17.25 -24.91 -9.22
CA VAL A 50 18.71 -24.96 -9.35
C VAL A 50 19.13 -26.40 -9.62
N TRP A 51 19.59 -26.70 -10.83
CA TRP A 51 19.74 -28.07 -11.32
C TRP A 51 21.10 -28.36 -11.93
N ASN A 52 21.67 -29.53 -11.63
CA ASN A 52 22.92 -30.03 -12.22
C ASN A 52 22.66 -31.09 -13.30
N THR A 53 21.67 -31.98 -13.08
CA THR A 53 21.26 -33.01 -14.05
C THR A 53 19.88 -32.70 -14.64
N ALA A 54 19.59 -33.23 -15.83
CA ALA A 54 18.30 -32.99 -16.50
C ALA A 54 17.09 -33.46 -15.66
N GLN A 55 17.27 -34.48 -14.82
CA GLN A 55 16.23 -34.97 -13.90
C GLN A 55 15.89 -33.94 -12.81
N GLN A 56 16.89 -33.21 -12.30
CA GLN A 56 16.72 -32.18 -11.28
C GLN A 56 16.01 -30.92 -11.81
N ASN A 57 15.96 -30.74 -13.14
CA ASN A 57 15.23 -29.64 -13.78
C ASN A 57 13.72 -29.94 -13.81
N ILE A 58 13.10 -29.98 -12.63
CA ILE A 58 11.73 -30.45 -12.42
C ILE A 58 10.69 -29.74 -13.29
N SER A 59 9.63 -30.45 -13.69
CA SER A 59 8.59 -29.89 -14.57
C SER A 59 7.73 -28.83 -13.87
N ASP A 60 7.12 -27.92 -14.65
CA ASP A 60 6.14 -26.96 -14.13
C ASP A 60 4.95 -27.67 -13.46
N ALA A 61 4.57 -28.88 -13.93
CA ALA A 61 3.52 -29.68 -13.32
C ALA A 61 3.90 -30.19 -11.90
N GLN A 62 5.17 -30.54 -11.68
CA GLN A 62 5.66 -30.88 -10.33
C GLN A 62 5.62 -29.64 -9.43
N ILE A 63 5.99 -28.47 -9.95
CA ILE A 63 5.93 -27.21 -9.21
C ILE A 63 4.49 -26.83 -8.85
N GLN A 64 3.57 -26.88 -9.82
CA GLN A 64 2.15 -26.61 -9.59
C GLN A 64 1.55 -27.57 -8.56
N SER A 65 1.90 -28.87 -8.64
CA SER A 65 1.43 -29.85 -7.66
C SER A 65 1.85 -29.54 -6.22
N GLN A 66 2.99 -28.85 -6.02
CA GLN A 66 3.39 -28.40 -4.70
C GLN A 66 2.55 -27.20 -4.23
N VAL A 67 2.30 -26.23 -5.10
CA VAL A 67 1.46 -25.06 -4.78
C VAL A 67 0.04 -25.51 -4.41
N ASP A 68 -0.50 -26.48 -5.15
CA ASP A 68 -1.81 -27.07 -4.86
C ASP A 68 -1.85 -27.72 -3.46
N VAL A 69 -0.81 -28.48 -3.09
CA VAL A 69 -0.70 -29.06 -1.73
C VAL A 69 -0.60 -27.98 -0.66
N LEU A 70 0.22 -26.94 -0.86
CA LEU A 70 0.35 -25.85 0.12
C LEU A 70 -1.01 -25.21 0.40
N ASN A 71 -1.84 -25.03 -0.63
CA ASN A 71 -3.19 -24.49 -0.49
C ASN A 71 -4.12 -25.45 0.25
N LEU A 72 -4.03 -26.77 0.01
CA LEU A 72 -4.80 -27.74 0.79
C LEU A 72 -4.42 -27.71 2.28
N ASP A 73 -3.14 -27.54 2.57
CA ASP A 73 -2.59 -27.68 3.93
C ASP A 73 -2.86 -26.45 4.79
N PHE A 74 -2.51 -25.27 4.26
CA PHE A 74 -2.69 -23.99 4.95
C PHE A 74 -4.16 -23.55 5.00
N ARG A 75 -5.04 -24.17 4.20
CA ARG A 75 -6.49 -23.94 4.23
C ARG A 75 -7.29 -25.03 4.92
N GLN A 76 -6.63 -26.02 5.54
CA GLN A 76 -7.31 -27.17 6.19
C GLN A 76 -8.27 -27.91 5.23
N GLN A 77 -7.94 -27.96 3.94
CA GLN A 77 -8.73 -28.62 2.89
C GLN A 77 -8.14 -29.97 2.47
N ASN A 78 -7.04 -30.39 3.10
CA ASN A 78 -6.41 -31.68 2.85
C ASN A 78 -7.33 -32.86 3.26
N PRO A 79 -7.65 -33.81 2.36
CA PRO A 79 -8.60 -34.88 2.65
C PRO A 79 -8.19 -35.81 3.80
N ASP A 80 -6.89 -35.93 4.05
CA ASP A 80 -6.32 -36.76 5.11
C ASP A 80 -6.42 -36.15 6.51
N ILE A 81 -7.01 -34.95 6.66
CA ILE A 81 -7.31 -34.35 7.96
C ILE A 81 -8.18 -35.26 8.85
N SER A 82 -8.94 -36.18 8.24
CA SER A 82 -9.70 -37.21 8.96
C SER A 82 -8.82 -38.17 9.80
N GLN A 83 -7.51 -38.20 9.56
CA GLN A 83 -6.56 -39.02 10.32
C GLN A 83 -6.19 -38.40 11.68
N VAL A 84 -6.53 -37.13 11.94
CA VAL A 84 -6.27 -36.49 13.23
C VAL A 84 -6.98 -37.24 14.35
N PRO A 85 -6.27 -37.70 15.40
CA PRO A 85 -6.86 -38.39 16.53
C PRO A 85 -7.91 -37.53 17.23
N ALA A 86 -8.97 -38.17 17.74
CA ALA A 86 -10.10 -37.50 18.39
C ALA A 86 -9.69 -36.52 19.51
N ALA A 87 -8.57 -36.78 20.19
CA ALA A 87 -8.04 -35.90 21.24
C ALA A 87 -7.58 -34.53 20.74
N PHE A 88 -7.20 -34.41 19.46
CA PHE A 88 -6.65 -33.19 18.86
C PHE A 88 -7.54 -32.59 17.78
N GLN A 89 -8.65 -33.25 17.41
CA GLN A 89 -9.57 -32.75 16.37
C GLN A 89 -10.07 -31.32 16.64
N GLY A 90 -10.30 -30.97 17.90
CA GLY A 90 -10.74 -29.62 18.29
C GLY A 90 -9.65 -28.55 18.22
N LEU A 91 -8.40 -28.91 17.92
CA LEU A 91 -7.25 -28.01 17.81
C LEU A 91 -6.85 -27.74 16.36
N VAL A 92 -7.42 -28.46 15.39
CA VAL A 92 -7.09 -28.26 13.98
C VAL A 92 -7.54 -26.87 13.54
N ALA A 93 -6.65 -26.15 12.88
CA ALA A 93 -6.91 -24.78 12.45
C ALA A 93 -6.63 -24.56 10.96
N ASP A 94 -7.49 -23.74 10.35
CA ASP A 94 -7.28 -23.13 9.05
C ASP A 94 -6.42 -21.87 9.22
N ALA A 95 -5.26 -21.83 8.54
CA ALA A 95 -4.35 -20.70 8.64
C ALA A 95 -4.80 -19.51 7.77
N GLU A 96 -5.80 -19.66 6.90
CA GLU A 96 -6.26 -18.60 5.99
C GLU A 96 -5.13 -18.00 5.14
N VAL A 97 -4.28 -18.86 4.59
CA VAL A 97 -3.21 -18.51 3.66
C VAL A 97 -3.33 -19.38 2.41
N GLU A 98 -3.28 -18.74 1.25
CA GLU A 98 -3.17 -19.38 -0.06
C GLU A 98 -1.90 -18.88 -0.76
N PHE A 99 -1.39 -19.68 -1.67
CA PHE A 99 -0.15 -19.47 -2.41
C PHE A 99 -0.46 -19.58 -3.90
N PHE A 100 0.21 -18.74 -4.68
CA PHE A 100 0.14 -18.80 -6.13
C PHE A 100 1.50 -18.51 -6.74
N LEU A 101 1.80 -19.13 -7.88
CA LEU A 101 3.02 -18.77 -8.63
C LEU A 101 2.92 -17.31 -9.08
N ALA A 102 3.97 -16.55 -8.79
CA ALA A 102 4.05 -15.15 -9.15
C ALA A 102 3.83 -14.96 -10.66
N SER A 103 2.88 -14.12 -11.04
CA SER A 103 2.63 -13.76 -12.44
C SER A 103 3.53 -12.61 -12.92
N ARG A 104 4.29 -11.98 -12.01
CA ARG A 104 5.21 -10.86 -12.28
C ARG A 104 6.55 -11.05 -11.59
N SER A 105 7.63 -10.80 -12.32
CA SER A 105 8.99 -10.78 -11.78
C SER A 105 9.26 -9.47 -11.03
N PRO A 106 10.40 -9.35 -10.31
CA PRO A 106 10.66 -8.18 -9.48
C PRO A 106 10.72 -6.85 -10.24
N ASP A 107 11.07 -6.90 -11.52
CA ASP A 107 11.09 -5.77 -12.47
C ASP A 107 9.71 -5.42 -13.03
N GLY A 108 8.69 -6.25 -12.78
CA GLY A 108 7.31 -6.06 -13.23
C GLY A 108 6.92 -6.89 -14.47
N SER A 109 7.89 -7.52 -15.13
CA SER A 109 7.69 -8.30 -16.35
C SER A 109 6.79 -9.53 -16.11
N PRO A 110 5.93 -9.94 -17.07
CA PRO A 110 5.17 -11.18 -16.95
C PRO A 110 6.09 -12.39 -16.77
N THR A 111 5.73 -13.29 -15.87
CA THR A 111 6.50 -14.50 -15.58
C THR A 111 5.57 -15.64 -15.16
N GLN A 112 6.11 -16.85 -15.14
CA GLN A 112 5.44 -18.04 -14.59
C GLN A 112 5.79 -18.27 -13.12
N GLY A 113 6.55 -17.35 -12.50
CA GLY A 113 7.00 -17.47 -11.11
C GLY A 113 8.07 -18.56 -10.94
N ILE A 114 8.72 -18.95 -12.03
CA ILE A 114 9.71 -20.03 -12.06
C ILE A 114 11.00 -19.51 -12.69
N THR A 115 12.12 -19.70 -12.01
CA THR A 115 13.45 -19.50 -12.60
C THR A 115 14.18 -20.84 -12.70
N ARG A 116 14.95 -21.05 -13.77
CA ARG A 116 15.67 -22.30 -14.04
C ARG A 116 17.15 -22.00 -14.21
N ASN A 117 17.95 -22.45 -13.24
CA ASN A 117 19.35 -22.10 -13.11
C ASN A 117 20.21 -23.36 -13.16
N GLN A 118 20.86 -23.61 -14.29
CA GLN A 118 21.77 -24.75 -14.41
C GLN A 118 23.06 -24.47 -13.64
N THR A 119 23.54 -25.47 -12.90
CA THR A 119 24.74 -25.36 -12.05
C THR A 119 25.69 -26.53 -12.24
N ASN A 120 26.97 -26.33 -11.92
CA ASN A 120 27.98 -27.39 -11.80
C ASN A 120 28.08 -27.95 -10.38
N THR A 121 27.39 -27.35 -9.41
CA THR A 121 27.34 -27.84 -8.04
C THR A 121 26.49 -29.10 -7.98
N THR A 122 27.09 -30.22 -7.55
CA THR A 122 26.43 -31.54 -7.52
C THR A 122 25.48 -31.70 -6.33
N SER A 123 25.72 -30.99 -5.23
CA SER A 123 24.81 -30.91 -4.08
C SER A 123 25.07 -29.64 -3.25
N PHE A 124 24.00 -29.11 -2.64
CA PHE A 124 24.05 -27.99 -1.70
C PHE A 124 23.80 -28.47 -0.25
N GLN A 125 24.08 -27.59 0.70
CA GLN A 125 23.86 -27.78 2.14
C GLN A 125 23.00 -26.63 2.71
N SER A 126 22.77 -26.62 4.02
CA SER A 126 22.06 -25.55 4.74
C SER A 126 22.88 -24.27 4.96
N ASP A 127 23.91 -24.04 4.13
CA ASP A 127 24.86 -22.92 4.21
C ASP A 127 24.48 -21.71 3.34
N ASP A 128 23.24 -21.67 2.84
CA ASP A 128 22.66 -20.64 1.97
C ASP A 128 23.37 -20.43 0.61
N ARG A 129 24.35 -21.27 0.23
CA ARG A 129 25.04 -21.16 -1.08
C ARG A 129 24.11 -21.32 -2.28
N VAL A 130 22.99 -22.02 -2.13
CA VAL A 130 21.98 -22.14 -3.19
C VAL A 130 21.24 -20.81 -3.44
N LYS A 131 21.25 -19.90 -2.48
CA LYS A 131 20.54 -18.62 -2.52
C LYS A 131 21.34 -17.50 -3.20
N SER A 132 22.45 -17.83 -3.86
CA SER A 132 23.19 -16.86 -4.66
C SER A 132 23.76 -17.45 -5.94
N GLN A 133 23.61 -16.71 -7.04
CA GLN A 133 24.19 -17.07 -8.34
C GLN A 133 25.73 -17.13 -8.27
N ALA A 134 26.35 -16.28 -7.45
CA ALA A 134 27.81 -16.24 -7.27
C ALA A 134 28.39 -17.55 -6.72
N THR A 135 27.58 -18.35 -6.01
CA THR A 135 27.96 -19.64 -5.44
C THR A 135 27.40 -20.84 -6.23
N GLY A 136 26.89 -20.58 -7.44
CA GLY A 136 26.29 -21.57 -8.32
C GLY A 136 24.80 -21.86 -8.03
N GLY A 137 24.17 -21.04 -7.21
CA GLY A 137 22.74 -21.07 -6.89
C GLY A 137 21.92 -20.09 -7.75
N ALA A 138 20.91 -19.49 -7.14
CA ALA A 138 20.08 -18.44 -7.74
C ALA A 138 19.85 -17.31 -6.73
N ASP A 139 20.02 -16.06 -7.15
CA ASP A 139 19.75 -14.91 -6.29
C ASP A 139 18.25 -14.79 -5.97
N PRO A 140 17.88 -14.34 -4.76
CA PRO A 140 16.48 -14.21 -4.34
C PRO A 140 15.76 -13.11 -5.11
N TRP A 141 14.44 -13.24 -5.22
CA TRP A 141 13.56 -12.11 -5.45
C TRP A 141 13.29 -11.35 -4.13
N PRO A 142 12.80 -10.10 -4.17
CA PRO A 142 12.53 -9.31 -2.97
C PRO A 142 11.58 -10.04 -2.00
N ALA A 143 12.10 -10.39 -0.82
CA ALA A 143 11.41 -11.26 0.15
C ALA A 143 10.25 -10.59 0.90
N ASP A 144 10.07 -9.28 0.73
CA ASP A 144 8.91 -8.52 1.16
C ASP A 144 7.74 -8.64 0.17
N ARG A 145 8.01 -9.07 -1.08
CA ARG A 145 7.01 -9.23 -2.14
C ARG A 145 6.79 -10.66 -2.59
N TYR A 146 7.72 -11.57 -2.32
CA TYR A 146 7.64 -12.96 -2.78
C TYR A 146 8.12 -13.91 -1.69
N LEU A 147 7.44 -15.04 -1.54
CA LEU A 147 8.04 -16.20 -0.89
C LEU A 147 9.02 -16.86 -1.87
N ASN A 148 10.33 -16.78 -1.57
CA ASN A 148 11.37 -17.45 -2.32
C ASN A 148 11.45 -18.93 -1.94
N ILE A 149 11.33 -19.82 -2.92
CA ILE A 149 11.52 -21.25 -2.78
C ILE A 149 12.65 -21.69 -3.70
N TRP A 150 13.75 -22.20 -3.16
CA TRP A 150 14.79 -22.84 -3.96
C TRP A 150 14.57 -24.34 -4.00
N VAL A 151 14.56 -24.91 -5.19
CA VAL A 151 14.48 -26.36 -5.40
C VAL A 151 15.79 -26.84 -6.01
N CYS A 152 16.51 -27.70 -5.29
CA CYS A 152 17.84 -28.15 -5.72
C CYS A 152 18.14 -29.58 -5.27
N GLN A 153 19.34 -30.08 -5.55
CA GLN A 153 19.86 -31.29 -4.90
C GLN A 153 20.48 -30.90 -3.55
N LEU A 154 19.88 -31.36 -2.46
CA LEU A 154 20.49 -31.28 -1.13
C LEU A 154 21.28 -32.57 -0.83
N GLY A 155 22.39 -32.41 -0.10
CA GLY A 155 23.22 -33.52 0.38
C GLY A 155 22.91 -33.91 1.82
N GLY A 156 23.55 -34.97 2.31
CA GLY A 156 23.51 -35.35 3.73
C GLY A 156 22.16 -35.88 4.24
N GLY A 157 21.21 -36.19 3.34
CA GLY A 157 19.86 -36.63 3.70
C GLY A 157 18.90 -35.48 4.07
N LEU A 158 19.32 -34.23 3.88
CA LEU A 158 18.49 -33.06 4.15
C LEU A 158 17.35 -32.95 3.14
N LEU A 159 16.11 -32.86 3.62
CA LEU A 159 14.93 -32.69 2.77
C LEU A 159 14.65 -31.21 2.48
N GLY A 160 14.84 -30.34 3.47
CA GLY A 160 14.66 -28.91 3.33
C GLY A 160 15.30 -28.11 4.46
N TYR A 161 15.28 -26.79 4.32
CA TYR A 161 15.54 -25.84 5.41
C TYR A 161 14.95 -24.46 5.11
N ALA A 162 14.62 -23.72 6.17
CA ALA A 162 14.08 -22.37 6.08
C ALA A 162 14.89 -21.33 6.86
N GLN A 163 14.71 -20.06 6.48
CA GLN A 163 15.05 -18.92 7.33
C GLN A 163 13.81 -18.45 8.10
N PHE A 164 13.94 -18.37 9.43
CA PHE A 164 12.96 -17.72 10.30
C PHE A 164 12.88 -16.21 10.04
N PRO A 165 11.72 -15.57 10.29
CA PRO A 165 11.55 -14.14 10.06
C PRO A 165 12.48 -13.29 10.93
N GLY A 166 12.82 -12.11 10.41
CA GLY A 166 13.74 -11.14 11.03
C GLY A 166 15.19 -11.26 10.57
N GLY A 167 15.52 -12.26 9.73
CA GLY A 167 16.85 -12.47 9.16
C GLY A 167 17.13 -11.59 7.93
N PRO A 168 18.34 -11.71 7.35
CA PRO A 168 18.72 -10.94 6.16
C PRO A 168 17.81 -11.26 4.96
N ALA A 169 17.37 -10.24 4.22
CA ALA A 169 16.52 -10.40 3.04
C ALA A 169 17.19 -11.24 1.93
N ALA A 170 18.52 -11.20 1.84
CA ALA A 170 19.30 -11.92 0.83
C ALA A 170 19.24 -13.46 0.99
N THR A 171 18.80 -13.97 2.14
CA THR A 171 18.70 -15.41 2.43
C THR A 171 17.29 -15.80 2.86
N ASP A 172 16.31 -14.91 2.71
CA ASP A 172 14.96 -15.12 3.20
C ASP A 172 14.12 -16.00 2.25
N GLY A 173 13.61 -17.10 2.81
CA GLY A 173 12.80 -18.10 2.09
C GLY A 173 13.14 -19.53 2.52
N VAL A 174 12.73 -20.49 1.70
CA VAL A 174 12.83 -21.93 1.98
C VAL A 174 13.58 -22.67 0.87
N VAL A 175 14.29 -23.72 1.22
CA VAL A 175 15.02 -24.57 0.28
C VAL A 175 14.53 -26.00 0.44
N ILE A 176 14.19 -26.66 -0.66
CA ILE A 176 13.65 -28.02 -0.66
C ILE A 176 14.41 -28.88 -1.68
N THR A 177 14.70 -30.13 -1.33
CA THR A 177 15.26 -31.07 -2.28
C THR A 177 14.23 -31.45 -3.33
N HIS A 178 14.61 -31.52 -4.61
CA HIS A 178 13.66 -31.79 -5.69
C HIS A 178 12.88 -33.11 -5.53
N SER A 179 13.44 -34.09 -4.82
CA SER A 179 12.80 -35.39 -4.53
C SER A 179 11.76 -35.34 -3.41
N ALA A 180 11.61 -34.21 -2.71
CA ALA A 180 10.62 -33.98 -1.66
C ALA A 180 9.74 -32.73 -1.95
N PHE A 181 9.69 -32.30 -3.22
CA PHE A 181 8.94 -31.12 -3.66
C PHE A 181 7.84 -31.51 -4.66
N GLY A 182 6.59 -31.27 -4.31
CA GLY A 182 5.41 -31.64 -5.09
C GLY A 182 5.02 -33.12 -4.93
N THR A 183 4.07 -33.55 -5.75
CA THR A 183 3.49 -34.92 -5.67
C THR A 183 3.72 -35.76 -6.91
N THR A 184 4.40 -35.19 -7.90
CA THR A 184 4.64 -35.82 -9.20
C THR A 184 6.10 -35.64 -9.63
N GLY A 185 6.47 -36.17 -10.79
CA GLY A 185 7.81 -35.97 -11.35
C GLY A 185 8.88 -36.69 -10.55
N THR A 186 9.79 -35.94 -9.95
CA THR A 186 10.91 -36.49 -9.16
C THR A 186 10.60 -36.69 -7.68
N ALA A 187 9.45 -36.21 -7.19
CA ALA A 187 9.00 -36.45 -5.83
C ALA A 187 8.95 -37.96 -5.53
N ALA A 188 9.54 -38.40 -4.42
CA ALA A 188 9.73 -39.81 -4.11
C ALA A 188 9.27 -40.15 -2.68
N ALA A 189 8.56 -41.27 -2.55
CA ALA A 189 8.10 -41.76 -1.25
C ALA A 189 9.28 -42.03 -0.31
N PRO A 190 9.13 -41.76 1.00
CA PRO A 190 7.89 -41.39 1.70
C PRO A 190 7.56 -39.89 1.73
N PHE A 191 8.33 -39.03 1.05
CA PHE A 191 8.22 -37.56 1.13
C PHE A 191 7.66 -36.93 -0.16
N ASN A 192 6.70 -37.60 -0.79
CA ASN A 192 6.14 -37.23 -2.10
C ASN A 192 4.70 -36.70 -2.04
N LEU A 193 4.25 -36.22 -0.88
CA LEU A 193 2.95 -35.56 -0.76
C LEU A 193 3.11 -34.05 -0.54
N GLY A 194 4.33 -33.53 -0.62
CA GLY A 194 4.63 -32.09 -0.55
C GLY A 194 4.72 -31.53 0.87
N ARG A 195 4.70 -32.38 1.91
CA ARG A 195 4.64 -31.92 3.32
C ARG A 195 5.95 -31.31 3.80
N THR A 196 7.07 -31.68 3.19
CA THR A 196 8.37 -31.04 3.46
C THR A 196 8.29 -29.53 3.21
N ALA A 197 7.66 -29.08 2.12
CA ALA A 197 7.51 -27.64 1.87
C ALA A 197 6.57 -26.97 2.88
N THR A 198 5.46 -27.64 3.26
CA THR A 198 4.54 -27.17 4.30
C THR A 198 5.27 -26.96 5.64
N HIS A 199 6.10 -27.92 6.03
CA HIS A 199 6.95 -27.85 7.24
C HIS A 199 7.91 -26.65 7.21
N GLU A 200 8.69 -26.51 6.14
CA GLU A 200 9.67 -25.42 6.04
C GLU A 200 9.02 -24.03 5.96
N ILE A 201 7.85 -23.92 5.32
CA ILE A 201 7.09 -22.66 5.29
C ILE A 201 6.49 -22.36 6.68
N GLY A 202 6.21 -23.37 7.50
CA GLY A 202 5.91 -23.19 8.92
C GLY A 202 7.01 -22.42 9.66
N HIS A 203 8.28 -22.78 9.46
CA HIS A 203 9.41 -22.02 10.00
C HIS A 203 9.51 -20.59 9.44
N TRP A 204 9.24 -20.41 8.14
CA TRP A 204 9.17 -19.08 7.52
C TRP A 204 8.08 -18.19 8.15
N PHE A 205 7.02 -18.82 8.67
CA PHE A 205 5.95 -18.23 9.48
C PHE A 205 6.18 -18.20 10.99
N ASN A 206 7.41 -18.40 11.45
CA ASN A 206 7.76 -18.35 12.87
C ASN A 206 7.29 -19.53 13.74
N LEU A 207 7.04 -20.70 13.15
CA LEU A 207 6.73 -21.92 13.90
C LEU A 207 8.00 -22.66 14.25
N PHE A 208 8.11 -23.12 15.50
CA PHE A 208 9.18 -23.99 15.95
C PHE A 208 8.79 -25.47 15.76
N HIS A 209 9.78 -26.34 15.83
CA HIS A 209 9.52 -27.77 16.01
C HIS A 209 8.80 -28.01 17.34
N ILE A 210 7.81 -28.90 17.36
CA ILE A 210 6.95 -29.15 18.53
C ILE A 210 7.67 -29.73 19.77
N TRP A 211 8.95 -30.11 19.66
CA TRP A 211 9.81 -30.54 20.77
C TRP A 211 10.84 -29.47 21.21
N GLY A 212 10.85 -28.29 20.57
CA GLY A 212 11.73 -27.18 20.94
C GLY A 212 13.24 -27.42 20.73
N ASP A 213 13.63 -28.41 19.93
CA ASP A 213 15.03 -28.69 19.57
C ASP A 213 15.99 -28.98 20.76
N ASP A 214 15.48 -29.45 21.89
CA ASP A 214 16.27 -29.77 23.09
C ASP A 214 16.80 -31.22 23.14
N GLY A 215 16.55 -32.00 22.10
CA GLY A 215 17.00 -33.38 21.95
C GLY A 215 15.96 -34.39 22.42
N THR A 216 16.09 -34.87 23.66
CA THR A 216 15.12 -35.77 24.33
C THR A 216 14.76 -35.24 25.72
N GLY A 217 14.93 -33.92 25.93
CA GLY A 217 15.03 -33.31 27.25
C GLY A 217 13.68 -32.99 27.89
N CYS A 218 12.61 -32.92 27.09
CA CYS A 218 11.27 -32.49 27.53
C CYS A 218 11.26 -31.11 28.23
N GLY A 219 12.30 -30.29 28.04
CA GLY A 219 12.46 -28.94 28.59
C GLY A 219 12.39 -27.84 27.53
N GLY A 220 12.60 -28.21 26.26
CA GLY A 220 12.31 -27.38 25.09
C GLY A 220 10.81 -27.11 24.96
N SER A 221 10.49 -26.07 24.21
CA SER A 221 9.13 -25.64 23.90
C SER A 221 9.12 -25.12 22.47
N ASP A 222 8.01 -25.31 21.78
CA ASP A 222 7.72 -24.63 20.52
C ASP A 222 7.02 -23.27 20.72
N GLU A 223 6.89 -22.88 21.99
CA GLU A 223 6.19 -21.69 22.45
C GLU A 223 4.71 -21.68 22.06
N VAL A 224 4.07 -22.85 21.94
CA VAL A 224 2.65 -23.00 21.64
C VAL A 224 1.95 -23.81 22.75
N PRO A 225 0.97 -23.24 23.48
CA PRO A 225 0.37 -23.94 24.62
C PRO A 225 -0.48 -25.18 24.26
N ASP A 226 -1.01 -25.27 23.04
CA ASP A 226 -1.90 -26.34 22.61
C ASP A 226 -1.19 -27.50 21.87
N THR A 227 0.14 -27.42 21.74
CA THR A 227 1.00 -28.52 21.30
C THR A 227 1.63 -29.18 22.54
N PRO A 228 1.28 -30.42 22.88
CA PRO A 228 1.86 -31.10 24.02
C PRO A 228 3.37 -31.28 23.84
N ASN A 229 4.15 -30.86 24.84
CA ASN A 229 5.59 -31.01 24.78
C ASN A 229 5.99 -32.49 24.60
N GLN A 230 6.99 -32.73 23.77
CA GLN A 230 7.49 -34.06 23.44
C GLN A 230 9.02 -34.09 23.48
N ALA A 231 9.60 -35.28 23.64
CA ALA A 231 11.03 -35.38 23.93
C ALA A 231 11.87 -34.97 22.73
N GLY A 232 11.52 -35.47 21.54
CA GLY A 232 12.22 -35.23 20.29
C GLY A 232 11.30 -35.44 19.08
N PRO A 233 11.83 -35.43 17.86
CA PRO A 233 11.02 -35.67 16.66
C PRO A 233 10.53 -37.12 16.59
N ASN A 234 9.34 -37.29 16.03
CA ASN A 234 8.84 -38.59 15.58
C ASN A 234 9.23 -38.83 14.12
N THR A 235 9.31 -40.11 13.72
CA THR A 235 9.67 -40.50 12.33
C THR A 235 8.82 -41.68 11.88
N GLY A 236 8.71 -41.89 10.56
CA GLY A 236 7.91 -42.97 10.01
C GLY A 236 6.40 -42.74 10.17
N VAL A 237 5.68 -43.79 10.56
CA VAL A 237 4.23 -43.77 10.79
C VAL A 237 3.93 -44.24 12.23
N PRO A 238 4.05 -43.36 13.24
CA PRO A 238 3.81 -43.72 14.65
C PRO A 238 2.35 -44.11 14.92
N ASN A 239 2.12 -44.86 16.01
CA ASN A 239 0.78 -45.20 16.49
C ASN A 239 0.33 -44.21 17.58
N PHE A 240 -0.94 -43.82 17.56
CA PHE A 240 -1.54 -42.98 18.59
C PHE A 240 -2.11 -43.81 19.76
N PRO A 241 -1.91 -43.39 21.05
CA PRO A 241 -1.04 -42.29 21.49
C PRO A 241 0.44 -42.71 21.57
N HIS A 242 1.34 -41.77 21.35
CA HIS A 242 2.78 -41.94 21.58
C HIS A 242 3.20 -41.05 22.76
N LEU A 243 3.68 -41.63 23.86
CA LEU A 243 4.03 -40.89 25.06
C LEU A 243 5.56 -40.77 25.18
N SER A 244 6.11 -39.56 25.04
CA SER A 244 7.55 -39.32 25.17
C SER A 244 7.92 -38.46 26.40
N CYS A 245 6.97 -37.67 26.90
CA CYS A 245 7.14 -36.82 28.09
C CYS A 245 5.96 -37.01 29.05
N ASN A 246 5.74 -36.04 29.95
CA ASN A 246 4.57 -35.98 30.83
C ASN A 246 3.32 -35.44 30.10
N ASN A 247 3.07 -35.89 28.86
CA ASN A 247 2.00 -35.42 27.99
C ASN A 247 0.83 -36.42 27.86
N GLY A 248 0.74 -37.39 28.78
CA GLY A 248 -0.36 -38.33 28.85
C GLY A 248 -1.70 -37.69 29.27
N PRO A 249 -2.85 -38.26 28.85
CA PRO A 249 -2.97 -39.52 28.13
C PRO A 249 -2.87 -39.41 26.60
N ASN A 250 -2.84 -38.20 26.05
CA ASN A 250 -2.95 -37.98 24.60
C ASN A 250 -1.62 -38.10 23.86
N GLY A 251 -0.50 -37.78 24.52
CA GLY A 251 0.84 -37.95 23.97
C GLY A 251 1.27 -36.88 22.98
N ASP A 252 2.29 -37.22 22.21
CA ASP A 252 2.93 -36.41 21.18
C ASP A 252 1.94 -36.11 20.05
N MET A 253 1.96 -34.87 19.55
CA MET A 253 1.17 -34.46 18.40
C MET A 253 1.93 -34.78 17.10
N PHE A 254 2.33 -36.04 16.91
CA PHE A 254 3.21 -36.46 15.81
C PHE A 254 2.65 -36.20 14.41
N MET A 255 1.33 -35.98 14.31
CA MET A 255 0.64 -35.67 13.05
C MET A 255 0.69 -34.19 12.66
N ASN A 256 1.34 -33.35 13.47
CA ASN A 256 1.52 -31.93 13.21
C ASN A 256 2.52 -31.68 12.07
N TYR A 257 2.28 -30.65 11.25
CA TYR A 257 3.21 -30.25 10.18
C TYR A 257 4.61 -29.89 10.66
N MET A 258 4.78 -29.57 11.94
CA MET A 258 6.07 -29.23 12.55
C MET A 258 6.78 -30.42 13.24
N ASP A 259 6.39 -31.67 12.92
CA ASP A 259 7.13 -32.90 13.26
C ASP A 259 7.93 -33.47 12.04
N TYR A 260 8.65 -34.59 12.18
CA TYR A 260 9.48 -35.24 11.15
C TYR A 260 8.93 -36.61 10.70
N VAL A 261 7.66 -36.89 10.94
CA VAL A 261 7.02 -38.11 10.44
C VAL A 261 6.97 -38.15 8.90
N ASP A 262 6.71 -39.33 8.34
CA ASP A 262 6.48 -39.47 6.90
C ASP A 262 5.28 -38.60 6.46
N ASP A 263 5.30 -38.12 5.21
CA ASP A 263 4.28 -37.19 4.69
C ASP A 263 2.83 -37.71 4.89
N SER A 264 2.62 -39.04 4.84
CA SER A 264 1.29 -39.65 5.02
C SER A 264 0.71 -39.50 6.43
N SER A 265 1.54 -39.16 7.41
CA SER A 265 1.16 -39.01 8.81
C SER A 265 1.04 -37.55 9.24
N MET A 266 1.50 -36.61 8.40
CA MET A 266 1.63 -35.19 8.70
C MET A 266 0.46 -34.41 8.08
N VAL A 267 -0.47 -33.89 8.89
CA VAL A 267 -1.79 -33.46 8.38
C VAL A 267 -2.37 -32.19 9.01
N MET A 268 -1.78 -31.57 10.04
CA MET A 268 -2.41 -30.41 10.70
C MET A 268 -1.46 -29.34 11.26
N PHE A 269 -1.93 -28.10 11.29
CA PHE A 269 -1.49 -27.07 12.24
C PHE A 269 -2.49 -26.96 13.41
N SER A 270 -2.02 -26.57 14.59
CA SER A 270 -2.88 -26.28 15.75
C SER A 270 -3.41 -24.82 15.74
N LEU A 271 -4.43 -24.52 16.54
CA LEU A 271 -4.94 -23.16 16.75
C LEU A 271 -3.84 -22.22 17.24
N GLY A 272 -3.06 -22.66 18.23
CA GLY A 272 -1.96 -21.86 18.79
C GLY A 272 -0.79 -21.66 17.84
N GLN A 273 -0.57 -22.58 16.88
CA GLN A 273 0.36 -22.37 15.77
C GLN A 273 -0.19 -21.34 14.78
N VAL A 274 -1.48 -21.40 14.42
CA VAL A 274 -2.11 -20.39 13.56
C VAL A 274 -2.08 -19.00 14.21
N ASP A 275 -2.24 -18.87 15.52
CA ASP A 275 -2.03 -17.59 16.23
C ASP A 275 -0.62 -17.01 16.00
N ARG A 276 0.41 -17.86 15.92
CA ARG A 276 1.78 -17.43 15.62
C ARG A 276 1.96 -17.06 14.14
N VAL A 277 1.31 -17.79 13.23
CA VAL A 277 1.24 -17.43 11.81
C VAL A 277 0.61 -16.04 11.68
N ASP A 278 -0.47 -15.77 12.41
CA ASP A 278 -1.17 -14.48 12.44
C ASP A 278 -0.30 -13.36 13.01
N ALA A 279 0.42 -13.63 14.09
CA ALA A 279 1.39 -12.69 14.64
C ALA A 279 2.52 -12.38 13.65
N CYS A 280 3.02 -13.39 12.94
CA CYS A 280 4.05 -13.24 11.92
C CYS A 280 3.56 -12.36 10.76
N LEU A 281 2.35 -12.66 10.28
CA LEU A 281 1.62 -11.94 9.25
C LEU A 281 1.22 -10.52 9.67
N ASN A 282 1.07 -10.23 10.95
CA ASN A 282 0.86 -8.86 11.46
C ASN A 282 2.16 -8.08 11.73
N GLY A 283 3.29 -8.77 11.81
CA GLY A 283 4.58 -8.18 12.12
C GLY A 283 5.56 -8.32 10.97
N PRO A 284 6.55 -9.23 11.06
CA PRO A 284 7.64 -9.32 10.10
C PRO A 284 7.21 -9.68 8.66
N ARG A 285 6.00 -10.24 8.48
CA ARG A 285 5.43 -10.60 7.17
C ARG A 285 4.20 -9.76 6.81
N GLN A 286 4.06 -8.58 7.43
CA GLN A 286 2.93 -7.69 7.19
C GLN A 286 2.77 -7.28 5.72
N SER A 287 3.86 -7.23 4.96
CA SER A 287 3.82 -6.94 3.52
C SER A 287 2.94 -7.90 2.70
N PHE A 288 2.71 -9.13 3.19
CA PHE A 288 1.82 -10.12 2.55
C PHE A 288 0.36 -10.00 3.01
N VAL A 289 0.09 -9.59 4.25
CA VAL A 289 -1.27 -9.33 4.75
C VAL A 289 -1.84 -8.04 4.21
N THR A 290 -0.97 -7.07 3.99
CA THR A 290 -1.27 -5.98 3.08
C THR A 290 -1.31 -6.52 1.65
N GLU A 291 -2.16 -7.52 1.37
CA GLU A 291 -3.03 -7.44 0.21
C GLU A 291 -3.97 -6.24 0.41
N SER A 292 -3.39 -5.05 0.37
CA SER A 292 -3.83 -4.26 -0.74
C SER A 292 -3.40 -5.03 -1.99
N ALA A 293 -4.33 -5.78 -2.61
CA ALA A 293 -4.57 -5.50 -4.03
C ALA A 293 -4.39 -4.00 -4.14
N PRO A 294 -3.40 -3.50 -4.91
CA PRO A 294 -2.87 -2.15 -4.76
C PRO A 294 -4.04 -1.23 -4.54
N ARG A 295 -4.22 -0.79 -3.30
CA ARG A 295 -4.99 0.41 -3.09
C ARG A 295 -3.95 1.40 -3.56
N ILE A 296 -4.08 1.78 -4.82
CA ILE A 296 -4.23 3.20 -5.03
C ILE A 296 -5.23 3.58 -3.92
N THR A 297 -4.77 4.16 -2.84
CA THR A 297 -5.55 5.28 -2.34
C THR A 297 -5.46 6.25 -3.51
N PRO A 298 -6.50 7.00 -3.91
CA PRO A 298 -6.28 8.24 -4.63
C PRO A 298 -5.37 9.08 -3.74
N ALA A 299 -4.09 8.82 -3.90
CA ALA A 299 -2.97 9.49 -3.34
C ALA A 299 -2.52 10.36 -4.49
N GLY A 300 -3.38 11.34 -4.75
CA GLY A 300 -2.97 12.65 -5.16
C GLY A 300 -4.09 13.45 -5.75
N PRO A 301 -4.17 14.75 -5.45
CA PRO A 301 -5.15 15.62 -6.06
C PRO A 301 -4.98 15.56 -7.57
N ILE A 302 -6.12 15.52 -8.24
CA ILE A 302 -6.17 15.98 -9.60
C ILE A 302 -6.19 17.50 -9.52
N VAL A 303 -5.23 18.11 -10.19
CA VAL A 303 -5.11 19.56 -10.27
C VAL A 303 -5.22 19.96 -11.73
N SER A 304 -5.77 21.13 -11.96
CA SER A 304 -5.63 21.84 -13.21
C SER A 304 -4.96 23.17 -12.94
N TRP A 305 -4.03 23.55 -13.80
CA TRP A 305 -3.38 24.86 -13.80
C TRP A 305 -3.66 25.65 -15.08
N GLY A 306 -4.51 25.12 -15.97
CA GLY A 306 -4.84 25.72 -17.25
C GLY A 306 -6.00 25.01 -17.96
N ALA A 307 -6.60 25.68 -18.94
CA ALA A 307 -7.65 25.09 -19.76
C ALA A 307 -7.14 23.82 -20.46
N ASP A 308 -7.99 22.79 -20.54
CA ASP A 308 -7.67 21.49 -21.13
C ASP A 308 -6.48 20.76 -20.48
N ARG A 309 -6.11 21.12 -19.25
CA ARG A 309 -5.02 20.50 -18.51
C ARG A 309 -5.51 19.80 -17.26
N LEU A 310 -5.09 18.55 -17.09
CA LEU A 310 -5.27 17.76 -15.85
C LEU A 310 -3.95 17.09 -15.50
N ASP A 311 -3.57 17.12 -14.24
CA ASP A 311 -2.42 16.40 -13.70
C ASP A 311 -2.89 15.50 -12.56
N ILE A 312 -2.60 14.20 -12.69
CA ILE A 312 -2.99 13.14 -11.76
C ILE A 312 -1.74 12.62 -11.08
N PHE A 313 -1.75 12.64 -9.76
CA PHE A 313 -0.71 12.08 -8.93
C PHE A 313 -1.21 10.82 -8.25
N ALA A 314 -0.37 9.78 -8.24
CA ALA A 314 -0.68 8.49 -7.67
C ALA A 314 0.51 7.95 -6.88
N LEU A 315 0.26 7.38 -5.71
CA LEU A 315 1.27 6.65 -4.95
C LEU A 315 1.34 5.20 -5.45
N GLY A 316 2.52 4.76 -5.87
CA GLY A 316 2.77 3.38 -6.28
C GLY A 316 2.97 2.44 -5.09
N MET A 317 2.96 1.13 -5.35
CA MET A 317 3.20 0.09 -4.34
C MET A 317 4.59 0.18 -3.70
N ASP A 318 5.56 0.72 -4.43
CA ASP A 318 6.92 1.00 -3.96
C ASP A 318 6.98 2.22 -3.02
N SER A 319 5.82 2.81 -2.71
CA SER A 319 5.70 4.10 -2.04
C SER A 319 6.33 5.27 -2.80
N ALA A 320 6.67 5.12 -4.08
CA ALA A 320 7.12 6.23 -4.91
C ALA A 320 5.92 6.97 -5.49
N LEU A 321 6.10 8.27 -5.74
CA LEU A 321 5.07 9.05 -6.41
C LEU A 321 5.14 8.85 -7.93
N TYR A 322 3.98 8.82 -8.56
CA TYR A 322 3.79 8.72 -10.00
C TYR A 322 2.89 9.85 -10.48
N HIS A 323 3.10 10.27 -11.72
CA HIS A 323 2.36 11.36 -12.34
C HIS A 323 1.91 11.01 -13.76
N LYS A 324 0.70 11.45 -14.13
CA LYS A 324 0.14 11.35 -15.48
C LYS A 324 -0.60 12.63 -15.75
N ALA A 325 -0.61 13.08 -17.00
CA ALA A 325 -1.31 14.31 -17.32
C ALA A 325 -2.03 14.28 -18.66
N TRP A 326 -3.10 15.08 -18.77
CA TRP A 326 -3.84 15.34 -20.00
C TRP A 326 -3.40 16.70 -20.55
N ASP A 327 -3.18 16.81 -21.85
CA ASP A 327 -2.72 18.04 -22.52
C ASP A 327 -3.76 18.68 -23.47
N GLY A 328 -5.01 18.24 -23.39
CA GLY A 328 -6.09 18.65 -24.29
C GLY A 328 -6.28 17.73 -25.49
N ASN A 329 -5.31 16.86 -25.78
CA ASN A 329 -5.37 15.93 -26.90
C ASN A 329 -5.15 14.48 -26.47
N ALA A 330 -4.19 14.23 -25.58
CA ALA A 330 -3.81 12.90 -25.15
C ALA A 330 -3.34 12.87 -23.68
N TRP A 331 -3.43 11.67 -23.09
CA TRP A 331 -2.78 11.37 -21.83
C TRP A 331 -1.28 11.11 -22.06
N TRP A 332 -0.46 11.76 -21.25
CA TRP A 332 0.98 11.62 -21.19
C TRP A 332 1.38 10.98 -19.85
N PRO A 333 2.36 10.05 -19.83
CA PRO A 333 3.14 9.54 -20.97
C PRO A 333 2.34 8.66 -21.95
N SER A 334 1.25 8.05 -21.50
CA SER A 334 0.24 7.41 -22.36
C SER A 334 -1.09 7.29 -21.60
N LEU A 335 -2.16 6.80 -22.27
CA LEU A 335 -3.42 6.46 -21.60
C LEU A 335 -3.21 5.45 -20.45
N MET A 336 -2.23 4.55 -20.56
CA MET A 336 -2.00 3.49 -19.58
C MET A 336 -0.81 3.77 -18.67
N ASP A 337 0.05 4.75 -19.00
CA ASP A 337 1.36 4.95 -18.36
C ASP A 337 1.45 6.14 -17.42
N TYR A 338 2.33 6.06 -16.41
CA TYR A 338 2.66 7.16 -15.49
C TYR A 338 4.17 7.39 -15.48
N GLU A 339 4.60 8.64 -15.37
CA GLU A 339 5.99 8.97 -15.08
C GLU A 339 6.31 8.76 -13.59
N PRO A 340 7.48 8.21 -13.24
CA PRO A 340 7.91 8.12 -11.85
C PRO A 340 8.50 9.45 -11.37
N LEU A 341 8.02 9.94 -10.22
CA LEU A 341 8.52 11.12 -9.50
C LEU A 341 9.39 10.78 -8.28
N GLY A 342 9.67 9.48 -8.08
CA GLY A 342 10.55 8.96 -7.03
C GLY A 342 10.02 9.18 -5.60
N GLY A 343 10.92 9.06 -4.63
CA GLY A 343 10.61 9.19 -3.19
C GLY A 343 10.07 7.92 -2.52
N ARG A 344 9.88 8.01 -1.19
CA ARG A 344 9.15 7.03 -0.37
C ARG A 344 8.12 7.77 0.48
N CYS A 345 6.92 7.92 -0.05
CA CYS A 345 5.85 8.70 0.54
C CYS A 345 4.96 7.81 1.44
N LYS A 346 4.72 8.28 2.66
CA LYS A 346 3.83 7.67 3.66
C LYS A 346 2.39 8.17 3.57
N SER A 347 2.18 9.37 3.02
CA SER A 347 0.85 9.97 2.86
C SER A 347 0.42 10.03 1.39
N PRO A 348 -0.89 10.18 1.14
CA PRO A 348 -1.37 10.84 -0.07
C PRO A 348 -0.60 12.15 -0.32
N PRO A 349 -0.19 12.46 -1.56
CA PRO A 349 0.30 13.76 -1.93
C PRO A 349 -0.85 14.77 -1.94
N GLU A 350 -0.47 16.03 -1.84
CA GLU A 350 -1.29 17.21 -2.04
C GLU A 350 -0.62 18.06 -3.12
N VAL A 351 -1.38 18.75 -3.97
CA VAL A 351 -0.87 19.54 -5.09
C VAL A 351 -1.68 20.82 -5.18
N ALA A 352 -0.96 21.91 -5.31
CA ALA A 352 -1.52 23.22 -5.59
C ALA A 352 -0.85 23.81 -6.83
N SER A 353 -1.56 24.73 -7.47
CA SER A 353 -1.03 25.58 -8.52
C SER A 353 -1.33 27.03 -8.14
N TRP A 354 -0.37 27.91 -8.38
CA TRP A 354 -0.52 29.35 -8.22
C TRP A 354 -0.42 30.12 -9.55
N GLY A 355 -0.31 29.40 -10.67
CA GLY A 355 -0.24 29.98 -11.99
C GLY A 355 -0.09 28.93 -13.10
N PRO A 356 -0.23 29.35 -14.36
CA PRO A 356 0.02 28.48 -15.50
C PRO A 356 1.43 27.88 -15.45
N ASP A 357 1.56 26.66 -15.95
CA ASP A 357 2.80 25.88 -16.01
C ASP A 357 3.45 25.61 -14.64
N ARG A 358 2.70 25.76 -13.55
CA ARG A 358 3.22 25.59 -12.19
C ARG A 358 2.42 24.61 -11.35
N LEU A 359 3.13 23.60 -10.83
CA LEU A 359 2.61 22.65 -9.84
C LEU A 359 3.56 22.58 -8.66
N ASP A 360 2.99 22.46 -7.47
CA ASP A 360 3.73 22.23 -6.22
C ASP A 360 3.10 21.06 -5.49
N VAL A 361 3.89 19.99 -5.33
CA VAL A 361 3.48 18.68 -4.81
C VAL A 361 4.08 18.48 -3.42
N PHE A 362 3.25 18.08 -2.47
CA PHE A 362 3.61 17.89 -1.07
C PHE A 362 3.27 16.47 -0.60
N VAL A 363 4.22 15.80 0.05
CA VAL A 363 4.04 14.44 0.61
C VAL A 363 4.67 14.33 1.98
N LEU A 364 4.17 13.43 2.83
CA LEU A 364 4.94 12.99 3.98
C LEU A 364 5.89 11.87 3.58
N GLY A 365 7.15 11.95 4.02
CA GLY A 365 8.10 10.85 3.95
C GLY A 365 7.81 9.76 4.99
N MET A 366 8.55 8.65 4.94
CA MET A 366 8.43 7.54 5.91
C MET A 366 8.74 7.97 7.35
N GLU A 367 9.59 8.97 7.50
CA GLU A 367 9.94 9.69 8.73
C GLU A 367 8.84 10.63 9.23
N SER A 368 7.74 10.77 8.50
CA SER A 368 6.64 11.71 8.78
C SER A 368 7.02 13.19 8.68
N ALA A 369 8.12 13.53 7.98
CA ALA A 369 8.48 14.89 7.62
C ALA A 369 7.81 15.28 6.29
N LEU A 370 7.54 16.58 6.10
CA LEU A 370 7.01 17.10 4.85
C LEU A 370 8.11 17.19 3.80
N PHE A 371 7.80 16.75 2.58
CA PHE A 371 8.61 16.89 1.39
C PHE A 371 7.84 17.61 0.30
N HIS A 372 8.58 18.34 -0.52
CA HIS A 372 8.08 19.19 -1.59
C HIS A 372 8.79 18.89 -2.91
N LYS A 373 8.05 18.96 -4.02
CA LYS A 373 8.55 18.89 -5.40
C LYS A 373 7.76 19.87 -6.24
N ALA A 374 8.40 20.51 -7.22
CA ALA A 374 7.77 21.52 -8.04
C ALA A 374 7.98 21.30 -9.54
N TRP A 375 7.01 21.67 -10.36
CA TRP A 375 7.11 21.78 -11.82
C TRP A 375 7.15 23.25 -12.22
N ASP A 376 8.02 23.63 -13.16
CA ASP A 376 8.21 25.03 -13.60
C ASP A 376 7.82 25.27 -15.08
N GLY A 377 7.07 24.35 -15.68
CA GLY A 377 6.71 24.35 -17.09
C GLY A 377 7.67 23.56 -17.96
N HIS A 378 8.86 23.25 -17.44
CA HIS A 378 9.93 22.62 -18.21
C HIS A 378 10.48 21.37 -17.51
N ALA A 379 10.66 21.41 -16.19
CA ALA A 379 11.26 20.33 -15.44
C ALA A 379 10.75 20.23 -14.00
N TRP A 380 10.90 19.03 -13.43
CA TRP A 380 10.72 18.78 -12.02
C TRP A 380 11.94 19.22 -11.22
N TRP A 381 11.70 20.04 -10.20
CA TRP A 381 12.67 20.47 -9.20
C TRP A 381 12.41 19.77 -7.86
N PRO A 382 13.45 19.33 -7.12
CA PRO A 382 14.89 19.52 -7.38
C PRO A 382 15.46 18.64 -8.50
N SER A 383 14.80 17.53 -8.81
CA SER A 383 15.06 16.68 -9.97
C SER A 383 13.80 15.84 -10.26
N PRO A 384 13.76 15.05 -11.35
CA PRO A 384 12.65 14.13 -11.60
C PRO A 384 12.34 13.19 -10.42
N THR A 385 13.36 12.74 -9.67
CA THR A 385 13.18 11.72 -8.62
C THR A 385 13.45 12.20 -7.19
N ASP A 386 14.14 13.33 -7.02
CA ASP A 386 14.52 13.86 -5.70
C ASP A 386 13.48 14.80 -5.12
N TRP A 387 13.53 15.01 -3.80
CA TRP A 387 12.54 15.79 -3.07
C TRP A 387 13.21 16.83 -2.17
N GLU A 388 12.61 18.02 -2.06
CA GLU A 388 13.02 19.05 -1.10
C GLU A 388 12.45 18.71 0.28
N PRO A 389 13.28 18.54 1.32
CA PRO A 389 12.79 18.37 2.68
C PRO A 389 12.32 19.71 3.26
N LEU A 390 11.07 19.79 3.71
CA LEU A 390 10.50 20.92 4.45
C LEU A 390 10.38 20.65 5.97
N GLY A 391 10.83 19.48 6.41
CA GLY A 391 10.94 19.09 7.81
C GLY A 391 9.59 18.92 8.52
N GLY A 392 9.60 19.03 9.84
CA GLY A 392 8.44 18.78 10.71
C GLY A 392 8.22 17.30 11.06
N LEU A 393 7.32 17.07 12.02
CA LEU A 393 6.77 15.76 12.36
C LEU A 393 5.26 15.83 12.22
N CYS A 394 4.75 15.42 11.07
CA CYS A 394 3.38 15.58 10.65
C CYS A 394 2.57 14.31 10.91
N ALA A 395 1.40 14.46 11.54
CA ALA A 395 0.48 13.37 11.87
C ALA A 395 -0.67 13.22 10.85
N SER A 396 -0.85 14.19 9.94
CA SER A 396 -1.87 14.15 8.88
C SER A 396 -1.25 14.35 7.49
N PRO A 397 -1.91 13.86 6.42
CA PRO A 397 -1.59 14.28 5.06
C PRO A 397 -1.61 15.82 4.93
N PRO A 398 -0.75 16.40 4.07
CA PRO A 398 -0.72 17.85 3.85
C PRO A 398 -1.97 18.34 3.12
N ARG A 399 -2.26 19.63 3.26
CA ARG A 399 -3.25 20.38 2.48
C ARG A 399 -2.64 21.68 2.00
N ALA A 400 -2.88 22.04 0.75
CA ALA A 400 -2.25 23.20 0.15
C ALA A 400 -3.27 24.04 -0.61
N CYS A 401 -3.10 25.36 -0.56
CA CYS A 401 -3.85 26.27 -1.41
C CYS A 401 -2.95 27.41 -1.88
N SER A 402 -3.44 28.12 -2.89
CA SER A 402 -2.88 29.40 -3.32
C SER A 402 -4.01 30.41 -3.40
N TRP A 403 -3.70 31.66 -3.04
CA TRP A 403 -4.59 32.81 -3.25
C TRP A 403 -4.06 33.79 -4.29
N GLY A 404 -2.93 33.49 -4.94
CA GLY A 404 -2.34 34.34 -5.97
C GLY A 404 -0.96 33.87 -6.45
N PRO A 405 -0.40 34.51 -7.49
CA PRO A 405 0.91 34.18 -8.01
C PRO A 405 2.01 34.22 -6.95
N ASP A 406 2.99 33.32 -7.08
CA ASP A 406 4.14 33.19 -6.18
C ASP A 406 3.77 32.91 -4.71
N ARG A 407 2.56 32.39 -4.46
CA ARG A 407 2.07 32.11 -3.11
C ARG A 407 1.53 30.70 -2.97
N LEU A 408 2.01 30.03 -1.92
CA LEU A 408 1.48 28.75 -1.44
C LEU A 408 1.36 28.77 0.07
N ASP A 409 0.32 28.13 0.57
CA ASP A 409 0.08 27.94 2.00
C ASP A 409 -0.22 26.46 2.24
N VAL A 410 0.58 25.82 3.10
CA VAL A 410 0.55 24.39 3.39
C VAL A 410 0.23 24.15 4.86
N PHE A 411 -0.69 23.22 5.11
CA PHE A 411 -1.23 22.92 6.42
C PHE A 411 -1.09 21.43 6.74
N VAL A 412 -0.67 21.13 7.97
CA VAL A 412 -0.52 19.76 8.51
C VAL A 412 -0.94 19.74 9.97
N LEU A 413 -1.39 18.59 10.46
CA LEU A 413 -1.47 18.36 11.90
C LEU A 413 -0.12 17.91 12.45
N GLY A 414 0.27 18.43 13.60
CA GLY A 414 1.38 17.91 14.39
C GLY A 414 0.99 16.63 15.15
N MET A 415 1.96 15.98 15.79
CA MET A 415 1.74 14.78 16.62
C MET A 415 0.82 15.04 17.83
N GLU A 416 0.72 16.29 18.24
CA GLU A 416 -0.17 16.83 19.26
C GLU A 416 -1.59 17.13 18.76
N SER A 417 -1.89 16.83 17.50
CA SER A 417 -3.17 17.14 16.85
C SER A 417 -3.49 18.64 16.72
N ALA A 418 -2.52 19.52 16.93
CA ALA A 418 -2.64 20.95 16.62
C ALA A 418 -2.36 21.21 15.14
N LEU A 419 -2.96 22.26 14.58
CA LEU A 419 -2.72 22.66 13.20
C LEU A 419 -1.43 23.48 13.09
N PHE A 420 -0.62 23.15 12.10
CA PHE A 420 0.58 23.88 11.72
C PHE A 420 0.49 24.37 10.28
N HIS A 421 1.10 25.51 10.05
CA HIS A 421 1.10 26.23 8.78
C HIS A 421 2.54 26.57 8.35
N LYS A 422 2.78 26.48 7.04
CA LYS A 422 4.02 26.92 6.38
C LYS A 422 3.64 27.57 5.05
N ALA A 423 4.32 28.64 4.68
CA ALA A 423 3.98 29.36 3.45
C ALA A 423 5.19 29.71 2.60
N TRP A 424 5.00 29.72 1.28
CA TRP A 424 5.95 30.25 0.30
C TRP A 424 5.58 31.70 0.00
N ASP A 425 6.54 32.62 0.02
CA ASP A 425 6.32 34.06 -0.26
C ASP A 425 6.90 34.54 -1.60
N GLY A 426 7.15 33.61 -2.52
CA GLY A 426 7.82 33.86 -3.80
C GLY A 426 9.35 33.79 -3.72
N HIS A 427 9.91 33.82 -2.51
CA HIS A 427 11.35 33.85 -2.29
C HIS A 427 11.83 32.76 -1.33
N ALA A 428 11.09 32.50 -0.27
CA ALA A 428 11.45 31.52 0.75
C ALA A 428 10.23 30.91 1.47
N TRP A 429 10.46 29.73 2.04
CA TRP A 429 9.54 29.13 3.01
C TRP A 429 9.58 29.89 4.34
N ARG A 430 8.39 30.24 4.85
CA ARG A 430 8.14 30.92 6.11
C ARG A 430 7.47 29.97 7.10
N PRO A 431 7.82 30.03 8.41
CA PRO A 431 8.77 30.97 9.03
C PRO A 431 10.24 30.71 8.69
N SER A 432 10.60 29.47 8.33
CA SER A 432 11.91 29.07 7.81
C SER A 432 11.75 27.81 6.95
N PRO A 433 12.81 27.30 6.29
CA PRO A 433 12.75 26.04 5.55
C PRO A 433 12.27 24.84 6.38
N THR A 434 12.54 24.81 7.68
CA THR A 434 12.24 23.66 8.55
C THR A 434 11.21 23.94 9.64
N ASP A 435 11.03 25.20 10.05
CA ASP A 435 10.14 25.56 11.17
C ASP A 435 8.70 25.79 10.71
N TRP A 436 7.76 25.68 11.63
CA TRP A 436 6.33 25.75 11.36
C TRP A 436 5.64 26.81 12.21
N GLU A 437 4.65 27.50 11.64
CA GLU A 437 3.78 28.41 12.38
C GLU A 437 2.66 27.59 13.07
N PRO A 438 2.55 27.61 14.40
CA PRO A 438 1.45 26.94 15.09
C PRO A 438 0.15 27.76 14.97
N LEU A 439 -0.92 27.12 14.52
CA LEU A 439 -2.27 27.70 14.45
C LEU A 439 -3.22 27.18 15.55
N GLY A 440 -2.70 26.35 16.46
CA GLY A 440 -3.41 25.83 17.63
C GLY A 440 -4.51 24.82 17.29
N GLY A 441 -5.46 24.67 18.23
CA GLY A 441 -6.57 23.72 18.12
C GLY A 441 -6.23 22.27 18.52
N LEU A 442 -7.28 21.46 18.66
CA LEU A 442 -7.21 20.00 18.82
C LEU A 442 -8.07 19.37 17.71
N CYS A 443 -7.42 19.02 16.61
CA CYS A 443 -8.07 18.62 15.37
C CYS A 443 -8.18 17.09 15.29
N ALA A 444 -9.38 16.58 15.05
CA ALA A 444 -9.66 15.16 14.85
C ALA A 444 -9.63 14.75 13.36
N SER A 445 -9.55 15.71 12.44
CA SER A 445 -9.46 15.45 10.99
C SER A 445 -8.30 16.23 10.35
N PRO A 446 -7.76 15.76 9.22
CA PRO A 446 -6.96 16.62 8.35
C PRO A 446 -7.73 17.91 8.00
N PRO A 447 -7.02 19.03 7.75
CA PRO A 447 -7.67 20.28 7.38
C PRO A 447 -8.33 20.19 5.99
N SER A 448 -9.20 21.16 5.72
CA SER A 448 -9.76 21.44 4.40
C SER A 448 -9.65 22.95 4.18
N VAL A 449 -9.09 23.35 3.05
CA VAL A 449 -8.66 24.75 2.81
C VAL A 449 -9.22 25.28 1.50
N VAL A 450 -9.59 26.56 1.50
CA VAL A 450 -10.09 27.25 0.31
C VAL A 450 -9.60 28.69 0.31
N SER A 451 -9.40 29.24 -0.88
CA SER A 451 -9.27 30.67 -1.12
C SER A 451 -10.32 31.11 -2.12
N TRP A 452 -10.98 32.23 -1.84
CA TRP A 452 -11.93 32.87 -2.77
C TRP A 452 -11.39 34.18 -3.35
N GLY A 453 -10.19 34.59 -2.97
CA GLY A 453 -9.57 35.83 -3.44
C GLY A 453 -8.20 36.11 -2.84
N PRO A 454 -7.48 37.11 -3.38
CA PRO A 454 -6.16 37.49 -2.89
C PRO A 454 -6.16 37.81 -1.40
N ASN A 455 -5.10 37.40 -0.71
CA ASN A 455 -4.91 37.58 0.73
C ASN A 455 -5.96 36.89 1.61
N ARG A 456 -6.72 35.92 1.07
CA ARG A 456 -7.73 35.21 1.84
C ARG A 456 -7.55 33.70 1.78
N ILE A 457 -7.53 33.10 2.96
CA ILE A 457 -7.55 31.65 3.17
C ILE A 457 -8.56 31.35 4.26
N ASP A 458 -9.37 30.33 4.06
CA ASP A 458 -10.28 29.79 5.06
C ASP A 458 -9.95 28.31 5.29
N VAL A 459 -9.77 27.95 6.56
CA VAL A 459 -9.35 26.61 7.00
C VAL A 459 -10.44 26.02 7.88
N PHE A 460 -10.76 24.76 7.61
CA PHE A 460 -11.79 24.01 8.32
C PHE A 460 -11.25 22.69 8.86
N VAL A 461 -11.57 22.37 10.11
CA VAL A 461 -11.17 21.13 10.79
C VAL A 461 -12.32 20.60 11.63
N LEU A 462 -12.37 19.28 11.83
CA LEU A 462 -13.18 18.71 12.90
C LEU A 462 -12.43 18.82 14.23
N GLY A 463 -13.14 19.23 15.28
CA GLY A 463 -12.67 19.13 16.66
C GLY A 463 -12.80 17.72 17.22
N MET A 464 -12.16 17.47 18.35
CA MET A 464 -12.28 16.20 19.10
C MET A 464 -13.71 15.89 19.59
N ASP A 465 -14.59 16.90 19.61
CA ASP A 465 -16.01 16.81 19.93
C ASP A 465 -16.89 16.53 18.69
N SER A 466 -16.28 16.29 17.52
CA SER A 466 -16.96 16.16 16.22
C SER A 466 -17.67 17.43 15.72
N GLY A 467 -17.43 18.59 16.34
CA GLY A 467 -17.89 19.89 15.84
C GLY A 467 -17.00 20.38 14.70
N LEU A 468 -17.57 21.18 13.77
CA LEU A 468 -16.77 21.87 12.76
C LEU A 468 -16.19 23.17 13.32
N TYR A 469 -14.92 23.42 13.04
CA TYR A 469 -14.22 24.64 13.40
C TYR A 469 -13.63 25.32 12.18
N HIS A 470 -13.62 26.65 12.21
CA HIS A 470 -13.17 27.53 11.13
C HIS A 470 -12.12 28.53 11.62
N LYS A 471 -11.18 28.86 10.73
CA LYS A 471 -10.16 29.88 10.92
C LYS A 471 -9.87 30.56 9.59
N ALA A 472 -9.61 31.86 9.62
CA ALA A 472 -9.40 32.62 8.39
C ALA A 472 -8.16 33.52 8.44
N TRP A 473 -7.51 33.70 7.30
CA TRP A 473 -6.46 34.68 7.07
C TRP A 473 -7.02 35.84 6.24
N ASP A 474 -6.75 37.09 6.62
CA ASP A 474 -7.25 38.29 5.92
C ASP A 474 -6.18 39.11 5.19
N GLY A 475 -4.96 38.58 5.08
CA GLY A 475 -3.79 39.28 4.54
C GLY A 475 -2.88 39.89 5.59
N THR A 476 -3.37 40.01 6.82
CA THR A 476 -2.65 40.65 7.92
C THR A 476 -2.58 39.78 9.17
N ALA A 477 -3.65 39.07 9.49
CA ALA A 477 -3.74 38.26 10.69
C ALA A 477 -4.66 37.06 10.52
N TRP A 478 -4.43 36.07 11.37
CA TRP A 478 -5.34 34.95 11.58
C TRP A 478 -6.48 35.36 12.50
N TRP A 479 -7.70 35.13 12.05
CA TRP A 479 -8.94 35.30 12.80
C TRP A 479 -9.50 33.93 13.22
N PRO A 480 -10.05 33.76 14.44
CA PRO A 480 -10.31 34.79 15.46
C PRO A 480 -9.07 35.27 16.24
N SER A 481 -8.01 34.47 16.25
CA SER A 481 -6.68 34.82 16.77
C SER A 481 -5.63 33.88 16.15
N PRO A 482 -4.32 34.04 16.40
CA PRO A 482 -3.31 33.08 15.93
C PRO A 482 -3.60 31.62 16.30
N THR A 483 -4.15 31.35 17.49
CA THR A 483 -4.33 29.97 18.00
C THR A 483 -5.77 29.54 18.26
N ASP A 484 -6.73 30.47 18.28
CA ASP A 484 -8.14 30.15 18.55
C ASP A 484 -8.92 29.86 17.26
N TRP A 485 -10.10 29.26 17.42
CA TRP A 485 -10.94 28.76 16.33
C TRP A 485 -12.39 29.20 16.50
N GLU A 486 -13.06 29.53 15.39
CA GLU A 486 -14.50 29.79 15.37
C GLU A 486 -15.27 28.46 15.33
N PRO A 487 -16.17 28.18 16.29
CA PRO A 487 -17.03 27.01 16.23
C PRO A 487 -18.19 27.24 15.25
N LEU A 488 -18.39 26.31 14.32
CA LEU A 488 -19.51 26.30 13.36
C LEU A 488 -20.58 25.25 13.67
N GLY A 489 -20.47 24.62 14.85
CA GLY A 489 -21.42 23.62 15.37
C GLY A 489 -21.46 22.32 14.56
N GLY A 490 -22.56 21.58 14.70
CA GLY A 490 -22.78 20.28 14.06
C GLY A 490 -22.17 19.08 14.79
N LEU A 491 -22.57 17.88 14.36
CA LEU A 491 -21.97 16.60 14.73
C LEU A 491 -21.54 15.90 13.44
N CYS A 492 -20.29 16.12 13.04
CA CYS A 492 -19.76 15.72 11.76
C CYS A 492 -19.08 14.35 11.86
N ALA A 493 -19.45 13.42 10.97
CA ALA A 493 -18.88 12.07 10.88
C ALA A 493 -17.79 11.95 9.79
N SER A 494 -17.55 13.01 9.00
CA SER A 494 -16.53 13.03 7.96
C SER A 494 -15.71 14.32 8.00
N PRO A 495 -14.45 14.30 7.52
CA PRO A 495 -13.73 15.53 7.21
C PRO A 495 -14.56 16.44 6.27
N PRO A 496 -14.43 17.78 6.39
CA PRO A 496 -15.19 18.69 5.55
C PRO A 496 -14.66 18.75 4.12
N SER A 497 -15.57 18.93 3.16
CA SER A 497 -15.24 19.35 1.79
C SER A 497 -15.66 20.79 1.60
N VAL A 498 -14.73 21.64 1.17
CA VAL A 498 -14.94 23.08 1.04
C VAL A 498 -14.68 23.53 -0.40
N VAL A 499 -15.49 24.47 -0.87
CA VAL A 499 -15.39 25.03 -2.23
C VAL A 499 -15.79 26.50 -2.22
N SER A 500 -15.24 27.26 -3.16
CA SER A 500 -15.69 28.60 -3.48
C SER A 500 -15.96 28.68 -4.98
N TRP A 501 -16.99 29.44 -5.36
CA TRP A 501 -17.30 29.75 -6.75
C TRP A 501 -17.14 31.24 -7.08
N GLY A 502 -16.69 32.05 -6.11
CA GLY A 502 -16.47 33.47 -6.28
C GLY A 502 -16.13 34.19 -4.98
N PRO A 503 -15.76 35.47 -5.07
CA PRO A 503 -15.46 36.30 -3.90
C PRO A 503 -16.59 36.27 -2.88
N ASP A 504 -16.22 36.31 -1.59
CA ASP A 504 -17.16 36.32 -0.47
C ASP A 504 -18.08 35.09 -0.37
N ARG A 505 -17.75 34.00 -1.07
CA ARG A 505 -18.56 32.79 -1.06
C ARG A 505 -17.75 31.55 -0.74
N ILE A 506 -18.18 30.83 0.30
CA ILE A 506 -17.66 29.53 0.69
C ILE A 506 -18.85 28.60 0.93
N ASP A 507 -18.75 27.37 0.47
CA ASP A 507 -19.71 26.31 0.73
C ASP A 507 -18.99 25.12 1.36
N VAL A 508 -19.52 24.62 2.48
CA VAL A 508 -18.95 23.56 3.29
C VAL A 508 -19.90 22.38 3.36
N PHE A 509 -19.36 21.20 3.10
CA PHE A 509 -20.11 19.94 3.09
C PHE A 509 -19.49 18.94 4.06
N VAL A 510 -20.33 18.31 4.86
CA VAL A 510 -19.95 17.25 5.82
C VAL A 510 -20.99 16.14 5.82
N LEU A 511 -20.61 14.93 6.23
CA LEU A 511 -21.58 13.93 6.64
C LEU A 511 -21.96 14.12 8.10
N GLY A 512 -23.25 13.99 8.41
CA GLY A 512 -23.73 13.87 9.78
C GLY A 512 -23.53 12.46 10.35
N MET A 513 -23.75 12.29 11.65
CA MET A 513 -23.70 10.98 12.32
C MET A 513 -24.75 9.98 11.82
N ASP A 514 -25.77 10.47 11.10
CA ASP A 514 -26.80 9.72 10.39
C ASP A 514 -26.38 9.30 8.96
N SER A 515 -25.15 9.60 8.56
CA SER A 515 -24.62 9.41 7.20
C SER A 515 -25.31 10.25 6.11
N ALA A 516 -26.12 11.26 6.47
CA ALA A 516 -26.68 12.21 5.51
C ALA A 516 -25.70 13.34 5.20
N LEU A 517 -25.82 13.94 4.01
CA LEU A 517 -25.05 15.13 3.65
C LEU A 517 -25.65 16.37 4.30
N TYR A 518 -24.80 17.22 4.87
CA TYR A 518 -25.16 18.53 5.40
C TYR A 518 -24.32 19.62 4.74
N HIS A 519 -24.94 20.78 4.59
CA HIS A 519 -24.38 21.94 3.92
C HIS A 519 -24.47 23.20 4.80
N LYS A 520 -23.44 24.06 4.72
CA LYS A 520 -23.40 25.39 5.32
C LYS A 520 -22.67 26.31 4.34
N ALA A 521 -23.08 27.58 4.28
CA ALA A 521 -22.45 28.53 3.37
C ALA A 521 -22.17 29.90 4.00
N TRP A 522 -21.13 30.55 3.52
CA TRP A 522 -20.78 31.94 3.81
C TRP A 522 -21.18 32.82 2.63
N ASP A 523 -21.72 34.01 2.88
CA ASP A 523 -22.20 34.96 1.85
C ASP A 523 -21.48 36.33 1.89
N GLY A 524 -20.33 36.40 2.55
CA GLY A 524 -19.57 37.64 2.76
C GLY A 524 -19.91 38.33 4.09
N HIS A 525 -21.03 37.95 4.71
CA HIS A 525 -21.55 38.63 5.88
C HIS A 525 -21.87 37.66 7.02
N ALA A 526 -22.47 36.50 6.72
CA ALA A 526 -22.89 35.54 7.72
C ALA A 526 -22.84 34.09 7.21
N TRP A 527 -22.77 33.17 8.18
CA TRP A 527 -22.99 31.75 7.96
C TRP A 527 -24.49 31.46 7.86
N TRP A 528 -24.90 30.82 6.77
CA TRP A 528 -26.23 30.31 6.52
C TRP A 528 -26.25 28.77 6.70
N PRO A 529 -27.29 28.17 7.31
CA PRO A 529 -28.54 28.81 7.79
C PRO A 529 -28.40 29.63 9.08
N SER A 530 -27.37 29.35 9.88
CA SER A 530 -26.94 30.15 11.02
C SER A 530 -25.48 29.82 11.35
N PRO A 531 -24.83 30.50 12.32
CA PRO A 531 -23.48 30.14 12.75
C PRO A 531 -23.31 28.67 13.16
N THR A 532 -24.34 28.04 13.73
CA THR A 532 -24.25 26.67 14.29
C THR A 532 -25.13 25.63 13.61
N ASP A 533 -26.16 26.05 12.87
CA ASP A 533 -27.11 25.14 12.23
C ASP A 533 -26.67 24.73 10.82
N TRP A 534 -27.25 23.65 10.31
CA TRP A 534 -26.86 23.04 9.04
C TRP A 534 -28.09 22.80 8.16
N GLU A 535 -27.93 22.99 6.85
CA GLU A 535 -28.93 22.58 5.86
C GLU A 535 -28.80 21.08 5.60
N PRO A 536 -29.83 20.27 5.83
CA PRO A 536 -29.81 18.86 5.48
C PRO A 536 -30.04 18.68 3.97
N LEU A 537 -29.12 17.98 3.31
CA LEU A 537 -29.22 17.60 1.90
C LEU A 537 -29.51 16.10 1.69
N GLY A 538 -29.76 15.37 2.78
CA GLY A 538 -30.22 13.98 2.77
C GLY A 538 -29.21 12.98 2.21
N GLY A 539 -29.71 11.82 1.79
CA GLY A 539 -28.91 10.69 1.30
C GLY A 539 -28.37 9.76 2.40
N LEU A 540 -27.82 8.62 1.96
CA LEU A 540 -27.05 7.68 2.79
C LEU A 540 -25.67 7.53 2.18
N CYS A 541 -24.73 8.34 2.66
CA CYS A 541 -23.41 8.48 2.08
C CYS A 541 -22.39 7.58 2.82
N ALA A 542 -21.62 6.80 2.07
CA ALA A 542 -20.60 5.89 2.58
C ALA A 542 -19.18 6.49 2.50
N SER A 543 -19.01 7.66 1.88
CA SER A 543 -17.72 8.35 1.77
C SER A 543 -17.83 9.82 2.15
N PRO A 544 -16.73 10.46 2.61
CA PRO A 544 -16.67 11.92 2.69
C PRO A 544 -17.08 12.56 1.36
N PRO A 545 -17.76 13.72 1.38
CA PRO A 545 -18.15 14.41 0.16
C PRO A 545 -16.95 14.99 -0.58
N LYS A 546 -17.09 15.20 -1.89
CA LYS A 546 -16.18 16.01 -2.70
C LYS A 546 -16.99 17.05 -3.46
N ALA A 547 -16.76 18.32 -3.14
CA ALA A 547 -17.36 19.46 -3.82
C ALA A 547 -16.36 20.09 -4.81
N VAL A 548 -16.89 20.60 -5.91
CA VAL A 548 -16.15 21.34 -6.95
C VAL A 548 -17.06 22.43 -7.54
N SER A 549 -16.46 23.50 -8.06
CA SER A 549 -17.16 24.51 -8.83
C SER A 549 -16.38 24.76 -10.13
N TRP A 550 -17.11 24.97 -11.22
CA TRP A 550 -16.56 25.38 -12.51
C TRP A 550 -16.89 26.83 -12.87
N GLY A 551 -17.64 27.53 -12.01
CA GLY A 551 -18.01 28.92 -12.25
C GLY A 551 -19.03 29.48 -11.28
N PRO A 552 -19.29 30.79 -11.34
CA PRO A 552 -20.18 31.46 -10.41
C PRO A 552 -21.59 30.88 -10.42
N GLY A 553 -22.14 30.69 -9.23
CA GLY A 553 -23.47 30.13 -9.02
C GLY A 553 -23.55 28.61 -9.20
N ARG A 554 -22.42 27.90 -9.36
CA ARG A 554 -22.43 26.46 -9.57
C ARG A 554 -21.57 25.69 -8.60
N ILE A 555 -22.14 24.64 -8.02
CA ILE A 555 -21.44 23.66 -7.19
C ILE A 555 -21.92 22.27 -7.58
N ASP A 556 -20.99 21.33 -7.65
CA ASP A 556 -21.27 19.91 -7.87
C ASP A 556 -20.65 19.12 -6.73
N VAL A 557 -21.44 18.23 -6.13
CA VAL A 557 -21.08 17.42 -4.96
C VAL A 557 -21.18 15.95 -5.30
N PHE A 558 -20.12 15.21 -4.99
CA PHE A 558 -20.01 13.78 -5.23
C PHE A 558 -19.82 13.02 -3.94
N VAL A 559 -20.52 11.88 -3.81
CA VAL A 559 -20.41 10.94 -2.68
C VAL A 559 -20.52 9.51 -3.21
N LEU A 560 -19.97 8.55 -2.46
CA LEU A 560 -20.36 7.15 -2.63
C LEU A 560 -21.62 6.86 -1.81
N GLY A 561 -22.55 6.11 -2.39
CA GLY A 561 -23.67 5.52 -1.66
C GLY A 561 -23.25 4.27 -0.88
N MET A 562 -24.13 3.80 0.00
CA MET A 562 -23.93 2.53 0.75
C MET A 562 -23.83 1.28 -0.15
N ASP A 563 -24.27 1.39 -1.40
CA ASP A 563 -24.15 0.40 -2.47
C ASP A 563 -22.81 0.49 -3.23
N SER A 564 -21.90 1.38 -2.81
CA SER A 564 -20.65 1.70 -3.49
C SER A 564 -20.82 2.35 -4.88
N GLY A 565 -22.01 2.82 -5.24
CA GLY A 565 -22.24 3.61 -6.45
C GLY A 565 -21.81 5.07 -6.28
N LEU A 566 -21.41 5.74 -7.36
CA LEU A 566 -21.19 7.19 -7.32
C LEU A 566 -22.53 7.93 -7.44
N TYR A 567 -22.74 8.91 -6.57
CA TYR A 567 -23.90 9.80 -6.59
C TYR A 567 -23.46 11.25 -6.72
N HIS A 568 -24.29 12.03 -7.41
CA HIS A 568 -24.06 13.42 -7.74
C HIS A 568 -25.26 14.30 -7.35
N LYS A 569 -24.97 15.51 -6.91
CA LYS A 569 -25.94 16.57 -6.64
C LYS A 569 -25.34 17.90 -7.07
N ALA A 570 -26.16 18.79 -7.62
CA ALA A 570 -25.69 20.08 -8.12
C ALA A 570 -26.53 21.26 -7.62
N TRP A 571 -25.89 22.40 -7.44
CA TRP A 571 -26.50 23.71 -7.20
C TRP A 571 -26.39 24.56 -8.47
N ASP A 572 -27.49 25.14 -8.94
CA ASP A 572 -27.54 25.94 -10.17
C ASP A 572 -27.64 27.46 -9.95
N GLY A 573 -27.39 27.92 -8.72
CA GLY A 573 -27.53 29.32 -8.33
C GLY A 573 -28.86 29.60 -7.65
N HIS A 574 -29.83 28.69 -7.78
CA HIS A 574 -31.19 28.87 -7.28
C HIS A 574 -31.69 27.68 -6.47
N ALA A 575 -31.39 26.45 -6.90
CA ALA A 575 -31.86 25.24 -6.26
C ALA A 575 -30.88 24.06 -6.37
N TRP A 576 -31.04 23.12 -5.43
CA TRP A 576 -30.40 21.81 -5.49
C TRP A 576 -31.14 20.89 -6.47
N TRP A 577 -30.39 20.32 -7.39
CA TRP A 577 -30.83 19.31 -8.34
C TRP A 577 -30.22 17.95 -7.98
N PRO A 578 -30.96 16.83 -8.10
CA PRO A 578 -32.34 16.72 -8.61
C PRO A 578 -33.42 17.24 -7.65
N SER A 579 -33.13 17.30 -6.36
CA SER A 579 -33.90 17.99 -5.33
C SER A 579 -33.01 18.24 -4.10
N PRO A 580 -33.47 18.96 -3.06
CA PRO A 580 -32.71 19.10 -1.82
C PRO A 580 -32.25 17.76 -1.24
N THR A 581 -33.07 16.71 -1.29
CA THR A 581 -32.79 15.42 -0.63
C THR A 581 -32.44 14.27 -1.58
N ASP A 582 -32.79 14.37 -2.86
CA ASP A 582 -32.55 13.29 -3.84
C ASP A 582 -31.20 13.42 -4.52
N TRP A 583 -30.72 12.32 -5.09
CA TRP A 583 -29.40 12.22 -5.70
C TRP A 583 -29.48 11.67 -7.11
N GLU A 584 -28.63 12.18 -8.01
CA GLU A 584 -28.42 11.58 -9.33
C GLU A 584 -27.47 10.39 -9.20
N PRO A 585 -27.89 9.16 -9.55
CA PRO A 585 -26.99 8.03 -9.60
C PRO A 585 -26.11 8.10 -10.85
N LEU A 586 -24.79 8.12 -10.68
CA LEU A 586 -23.81 8.05 -11.77
C LEU A 586 -23.24 6.64 -11.98
N GLY A 587 -23.78 5.65 -11.27
CA GLY A 587 -23.45 4.24 -11.39
C GLY A 587 -22.00 3.91 -10.97
N GLY A 588 -21.54 2.73 -11.39
CA GLY A 588 -20.23 2.18 -11.03
C GLY A 588 -20.23 1.40 -9.71
N LEU A 589 -19.15 0.66 -9.47
CA LEU A 589 -18.80 0.06 -8.19
C LEU A 589 -17.44 0.62 -7.77
N CYS A 590 -17.47 1.62 -6.90
CA CYS A 590 -16.32 2.42 -6.52
C CYS A 590 -15.72 1.92 -5.21
N ALA A 591 -14.41 1.73 -5.19
CA ALA A 591 -13.63 1.33 -4.02
C ALA A 591 -13.01 2.51 -3.26
N SER A 592 -13.13 3.74 -3.78
CA SER A 592 -12.55 4.95 -3.18
C SER A 592 -13.50 6.15 -3.20
N PRO A 593 -13.41 7.07 -2.22
CA PRO A 593 -14.08 8.36 -2.29
C PRO A 593 -13.75 9.10 -3.61
N PRO A 594 -14.71 9.84 -4.18
CA PRO A 594 -14.49 10.55 -5.43
C PRO A 594 -13.50 11.71 -5.31
N LYS A 595 -12.78 11.96 -6.39
CA LYS A 595 -12.02 13.20 -6.62
C LYS A 595 -12.62 13.92 -7.81
N ALA A 596 -12.77 15.23 -7.72
CA ALA A 596 -13.33 16.04 -8.77
C ALA A 596 -12.55 17.36 -8.91
N VAL A 597 -12.37 17.81 -10.15
CA VAL A 597 -11.70 19.06 -10.51
C VAL A 597 -12.44 19.70 -11.68
N SER A 598 -12.29 21.02 -11.83
CA SER A 598 -12.69 21.75 -13.03
C SER A 598 -11.49 22.53 -13.54
N TRP A 599 -11.33 22.57 -14.86
CA TRP A 599 -10.33 23.38 -15.55
C TRP A 599 -10.96 24.51 -16.39
N GLY A 600 -12.28 24.63 -16.40
CA GLY A 600 -12.99 25.63 -17.16
C GLY A 600 -14.50 25.57 -16.97
N PRO A 601 -15.23 26.60 -17.46
CA PRO A 601 -16.69 26.63 -17.42
C PRO A 601 -17.30 25.38 -18.05
N ASP A 602 -18.43 24.93 -17.51
CA ASP A 602 -19.17 23.76 -17.99
C ASP A 602 -18.39 22.44 -17.98
N ARG A 603 -17.27 22.37 -17.24
CA ARG A 603 -16.41 21.18 -17.21
C ARG A 603 -16.11 20.70 -15.81
N ILE A 604 -16.32 19.40 -15.60
CA ILE A 604 -15.93 18.66 -14.40
C ILE A 604 -15.31 17.35 -14.83
N ASP A 605 -14.21 16.97 -14.21
CA ASP A 605 -13.59 15.65 -14.35
C ASP A 605 -13.60 14.95 -12.99
N VAL A 606 -14.21 13.77 -12.94
CA VAL A 606 -14.40 12.96 -11.73
C VAL A 606 -13.63 11.65 -11.85
N PHE A 607 -12.92 11.31 -10.78
CA PHE A 607 -12.07 10.14 -10.70
C PHE A 607 -12.40 9.30 -9.48
N VAL A 608 -12.48 7.99 -9.69
CA VAL A 608 -12.70 6.98 -8.64
C VAL A 608 -11.85 5.76 -8.94
N LEU A 609 -11.61 4.95 -7.93
CA LEU A 609 -11.10 3.60 -8.15
C LEU A 609 -12.26 2.61 -8.24
N GLY A 610 -12.15 1.67 -9.15
CA GLY A 610 -13.05 0.52 -9.22
C GLY A 610 -12.71 -0.53 -8.17
N MET A 611 -13.61 -1.49 -7.98
CA MET A 611 -13.37 -2.67 -7.12
C MET A 611 -12.22 -3.57 -7.61
N ASP A 612 -11.77 -3.37 -8.85
CA ASP A 612 -10.61 -4.00 -9.48
C ASP A 612 -9.31 -3.21 -9.28
N SER A 613 -9.32 -2.15 -8.48
CA SER A 613 -8.21 -1.21 -8.28
C SER A 613 -7.81 -0.40 -9.53
N GLY A 614 -8.58 -0.44 -10.62
CA GLY A 614 -8.38 0.44 -11.78
C GLY A 614 -8.78 1.88 -11.47
N LEU A 615 -8.11 2.85 -12.08
CA LEU A 615 -8.54 4.26 -12.06
C LEU A 615 -9.57 4.47 -13.17
N TYR A 616 -10.71 5.01 -12.77
CA TYR A 616 -11.81 5.32 -13.66
C TYR A 616 -12.09 6.82 -13.66
N HIS A 617 -12.44 7.31 -14.84
CA HIS A 617 -12.70 8.69 -15.13
C HIS A 617 -14.08 8.87 -15.75
N LYS A 618 -14.73 9.98 -15.41
CA LYS A 618 -15.98 10.45 -15.98
C LYS A 618 -15.92 11.96 -16.07
N ALA A 619 -16.49 12.52 -17.12
CA ALA A 619 -16.47 13.96 -17.32
C ALA A 619 -17.86 14.54 -17.65
N TRP A 620 -18.07 15.79 -17.26
CA TRP A 620 -19.22 16.61 -17.68
C TRP A 620 -18.75 17.65 -18.70
N ASP A 621 -19.50 17.87 -19.77
CA ASP A 621 -19.14 18.80 -20.87
C ASP A 621 -20.13 19.97 -21.07
N GLY A 622 -20.93 20.26 -20.05
CA GLY A 622 -21.99 21.27 -20.09
C GLY A 622 -23.34 20.73 -20.51
N HIS A 623 -23.37 19.55 -21.13
CA HIS A 623 -24.58 18.97 -21.71
C HIS A 623 -24.85 17.55 -21.18
N ALA A 624 -23.82 16.72 -21.07
CA ALA A 624 -23.97 15.33 -20.66
C ALA A 624 -22.74 14.78 -19.92
N TRP A 625 -22.99 13.71 -19.17
CA TRP A 625 -21.93 12.86 -18.62
C TRP A 625 -21.34 11.97 -19.71
N TRP A 626 -20.03 12.03 -19.87
CA TRP A 626 -19.24 11.17 -20.73
C TRP A 626 -18.46 10.14 -19.89
N PRO A 627 -18.37 8.86 -20.33
CA PRO A 627 -18.88 8.30 -21.60
C PRO A 627 -20.39 8.08 -21.63
N SER A 628 -21.03 8.03 -20.46
CA SER A 628 -22.49 8.11 -20.26
C SER A 628 -22.76 8.38 -18.78
N VAL A 629 -24.03 8.61 -18.40
CA VAL A 629 -24.44 8.78 -16.99
C VAL A 629 -23.91 7.65 -16.12
N THR A 630 -24.05 6.38 -16.53
CA THR A 630 -23.64 5.22 -15.73
C THR A 630 -22.30 4.58 -16.16
N GLY A 631 -21.77 4.96 -17.33
CA GLY A 631 -20.52 4.39 -17.87
C GLY A 631 -19.28 5.12 -17.39
N TRP A 632 -18.12 4.47 -17.48
CA TRP A 632 -16.84 4.97 -17.00
C TRP A 632 -15.74 4.77 -18.04
N GLU A 633 -14.83 5.73 -18.18
CA GLU A 633 -13.59 5.55 -18.93
C GLU A 633 -12.54 4.92 -18.02
N PRO A 634 -12.00 3.74 -18.35
CA PRO A 634 -10.85 3.22 -17.65
C PRO A 634 -9.59 4.00 -18.08
N LEU A 635 -8.88 4.58 -17.12
CA LEU A 635 -7.58 5.25 -17.33
C LEU A 635 -6.39 4.34 -17.01
N GLY A 636 -6.63 3.02 -17.00
CA GLY A 636 -5.67 2.03 -16.52
C GLY A 636 -5.51 2.09 -14.99
N GLY A 637 -4.39 1.60 -14.46
CA GLY A 637 -4.10 1.68 -13.03
C GLY A 637 -4.26 0.39 -12.21
N THR A 638 -4.73 -0.72 -12.80
CA THR A 638 -4.33 -2.05 -12.28
C THR A 638 -2.84 -2.17 -12.52
N LEU A 639 -2.02 -1.96 -11.48
CA LEU A 639 -0.54 -1.80 -11.54
C LEU A 639 0.17 -3.11 -11.95
N SER A 640 -0.05 -3.45 -13.21
CA SER A 640 0.36 -4.64 -13.90
C SER A 640 0.86 -4.28 -15.32
N THR A 641 0.72 -3.01 -15.73
CA THR A 641 1.21 -2.52 -17.03
C THR A 641 2.10 -1.27 -16.92
N LEU A 642 2.45 -0.82 -15.71
CA LEU A 642 3.40 0.29 -15.53
C LEU A 642 4.81 -0.23 -15.29
N ARG A 643 5.45 -0.69 -16.36
CA ARG A 643 6.89 -0.59 -16.60
C ARG A 643 7.20 -1.18 -17.97
N GLU A 644 7.03 -0.36 -19.01
CA GLU A 644 7.79 -0.32 -20.28
C GLU A 644 7.05 0.67 -21.20
N GLY A 645 7.64 1.65 -21.90
CA GLY A 645 9.01 2.12 -22.09
C GLY A 645 8.94 3.64 -22.31
N VAL A 646 9.96 4.40 -22.73
CA VAL A 646 10.90 4.19 -23.84
C VAL A 646 12.02 5.20 -23.60
N MET A 647 13.29 4.78 -23.66
CA MET A 647 14.36 5.75 -23.94
C MET A 647 14.13 6.31 -25.34
N VAL A 648 13.58 7.52 -25.43
CA VAL A 648 13.53 8.27 -26.67
C VAL A 648 14.98 8.61 -27.01
N ALA A 649 15.47 8.07 -28.12
CA ALA A 649 16.76 8.45 -28.67
C ALA A 649 16.80 9.98 -28.88
N PRO A 650 17.95 10.66 -28.68
CA PRO A 650 18.02 12.09 -28.87
C PRO A 650 17.65 12.46 -30.30
N LEU A 651 16.78 13.47 -30.45
CA LEU A 651 16.45 14.09 -31.73
C LEU A 651 17.73 14.51 -32.48
N PRO A 652 17.84 14.26 -33.79
CA PRO A 652 18.93 14.81 -34.57
C PRO A 652 18.78 16.34 -34.63
N LEU A 653 19.86 17.06 -34.29
CA LEU A 653 19.95 18.51 -34.39
C LEU A 653 19.56 18.98 -35.81
N PRO A 654 18.78 20.07 -35.94
CA PRO A 654 18.41 20.60 -37.25
C PRO A 654 19.65 21.12 -38.00
N GLN A 655 19.80 20.67 -39.25
CA GLN A 655 20.76 21.20 -40.21
C GLN A 655 20.50 22.69 -40.45
N ALA A 656 21.37 23.55 -39.91
CA ALA A 656 21.52 24.91 -40.41
C ALA A 656 22.46 24.87 -41.63
N ALA A 657 21.88 24.99 -42.82
CA ALA A 657 22.63 25.35 -44.01
C ALA A 657 22.86 26.87 -44.02
N ARG A 658 24.12 27.31 -44.04
CA ARG A 658 24.70 28.18 -45.09
C ARG A 658 26.12 28.64 -44.75
N ASP A 659 27.03 28.25 -45.64
CA ASP A 659 28.11 29.04 -46.24
C ASP A 659 28.69 30.23 -45.46
N ILE A 660 29.95 30.10 -45.01
CA ILE A 660 31.02 31.08 -45.29
C ILE A 660 32.35 30.33 -45.52
N GLN A 661 32.96 30.59 -46.67
CA GLN A 661 34.25 30.08 -47.14
C GLN A 661 35.48 30.62 -46.36
N PRO A 662 36.67 30.00 -46.51
CA PRO A 662 37.83 30.28 -45.68
C PRO A 662 38.67 31.43 -46.24
N THR A 663 39.20 32.28 -45.34
CA THR A 663 40.37 33.11 -45.65
C THR A 663 41.52 32.75 -44.74
N SER A 664 42.58 32.26 -45.36
CA SER A 664 43.92 32.19 -44.80
C SER A 664 44.39 33.55 -44.32
N THR A 665 45.14 33.56 -43.22
CA THR A 665 46.53 34.02 -43.14
C THR A 665 46.95 34.01 -41.67
N GLY A 666 48.06 33.33 -41.37
CA GLY A 666 48.69 33.41 -40.06
C GLY A 666 49.41 34.73 -39.84
N PHE A 667 49.88 34.98 -38.62
CA PHE A 667 51.25 35.38 -38.31
C PHE A 667 51.45 35.49 -36.78
N HIS A 668 52.56 34.91 -36.33
CA HIS A 668 53.40 35.17 -35.15
C HIS A 668 52.86 35.82 -33.86
N GLY A 669 53.32 35.23 -32.74
CA GLY A 669 54.23 35.95 -31.84
C GLY A 669 54.04 35.75 -30.34
N ARG A 670 54.93 34.93 -29.77
CA ARG A 670 55.58 35.03 -28.43
C ARG A 670 54.95 35.93 -27.36
N ALA A 671 54.67 35.36 -26.19
CA ALA A 671 55.58 35.36 -25.02
C ALA A 671 55.09 34.32 -24.01
#